data_AF-A0A7D5T5T7-F1
#
_entry.id   AF-A0A7D5T5T7-F1
#
_cell.length_a   1.000
_cell.length_b   1.000
_cell.length_c   1.000
_cell.angle_alpha   90.00
_cell.angle_beta   90.00
_cell.angle_gamma   90.00
#
_symmetry.space_group_name_H-M   'P 1'
#
loop_
_entity.id
_entity.type
_entity.pdbx_description
1 polymer ?
#
loop_
_entity_poly.entity_id
_entity_poly.type
_entity_poly.pdbx_seq_one_letter_code
_entity_poly.pdbx_strand_id
1 'polypeptide(L)'
;MVNGNQNEPDSTSEQTRRNRLPPGDEFGRRSFLKLGAGAAAAGTLFAGGAAAAPTTRHLEIVSTGETTETGDLAVDYEFTATGEIAPDTDNGRNSAEGNDSIVQNDDGTWTATGTTGNGFGDAYAVTGRVVDFSATGAYDLYLDGEAVTVDDLVTEYEHTIEVLTTEDPSELDYTFTTTGEIEPNYDNGDDSASGNDSVARNDDGTWTADGYTGNGYGDAYYFDGDLTDFGPVEEFVEVRVDGSAVDLSRFEPEPEPEPERHTIEVLTTEDPSELDYTFTTTGEITPNYDVEENAASGNDSVAQNDDGTWTADGYTGNGYGDTYSFEGELTDFGPVEEFAEVRVDGTAIDLAQFRPDEHTIEVLTTENPSELDYAFTTSGEITPVTDVEENAASGNDSVTETDDGTWRADGYTGNGYGDTYRFRGELLTFGPDVDHAEVRIDGSVVDLSGYETPPDPAVVVGGGDGYSGTVPESEADVVVSTRGELASALNGAASGDVVYVDPDASINVPDRELTIPSGVTLASDRGIDGSDGGEIRADDVYGEGPLQTEDDVRVTGLRITGSIDEYVEFSRPVHSGLTVKGAGCEIDNVEISGFSYGGVKLQEPAYVHHSYIHTNAMDGLGYGVVCNQEGGDTLIECNEFNLNRHSVASRGYAGYEVRYNHFGEDAIAYQVGTHRPGGTTLEIHHNTFVPTLHLNSGEDPESHVSIRGVPDDAADIHHNWFHNPERPAPGRGTESIIQPHVEEFTNLDYRNNHYGTDEPTDDDIGCP
;
A
#
# COMPACT_ATOMS: atom_id res chain seq x y z
N MET A 1 -38.54 -41.15 42.16
CA MET A 1 -39.62 -41.26 41.17
C MET A 1 -38.98 -41.63 39.84
N VAL A 2 -39.62 -42.53 39.11
CA VAL A 2 -39.05 -43.34 38.02
C VAL A 2 -39.65 -42.92 36.68
N ASN A 3 -38.89 -43.18 35.60
CA ASN A 3 -39.17 -43.15 34.14
C ASN A 3 -38.61 -41.92 33.40
N GLY A 4 -37.83 -42.04 32.33
CA GLY A 4 -37.26 -43.19 31.61
C GLY A 4 -37.14 -42.94 30.10
N ASN A 5 -36.02 -43.37 29.49
CA ASN A 5 -35.79 -43.83 28.09
C ASN A 5 -36.14 -42.91 26.90
N GLN A 6 -35.57 -42.98 25.68
CA GLN A 6 -34.38 -43.57 25.02
C GLN A 6 -34.45 -43.13 23.52
N ASN A 7 -33.29 -42.93 22.89
CA ASN A 7 -32.87 -43.16 21.48
C ASN A 7 -33.78 -42.84 20.26
N GLU A 8 -33.26 -41.95 19.38
CA GLU A 8 -32.96 -42.06 17.91
C GLU A 8 -33.89 -42.81 16.91
N PRO A 9 -33.64 -42.75 15.57
CA PRO A 9 -33.45 -41.63 14.64
C PRO A 9 -34.37 -41.81 13.39
N ASP A 10 -34.34 -40.92 12.39
CA ASP A 10 -34.85 -41.30 11.06
C ASP A 10 -33.97 -40.77 9.92
N SER A 11 -33.80 -41.67 8.95
CA SER A 11 -32.92 -41.59 7.79
C SER A 11 -33.76 -41.92 6.56
N THR A 12 -33.64 -41.14 5.49
CA THR A 12 -33.90 -41.70 4.14
C THR A 12 -32.97 -41.09 3.11
N SER A 13 -32.23 -41.99 2.49
CA SER A 13 -31.36 -41.90 1.32
C SER A 13 -32.14 -41.97 0.00
N GLU A 14 -31.62 -41.37 -1.08
CA GLU A 14 -31.30 -41.98 -2.40
C GLU A 14 -31.05 -40.87 -3.44
N GLN A 15 -29.78 -40.58 -3.78
CA GLN A 15 -29.09 -41.00 -5.03
C GLN A 15 -29.80 -40.66 -6.36
N THR A 16 -29.23 -39.74 -7.15
CA THR A 16 -28.52 -40.11 -8.40
C THR A 16 -27.66 -38.96 -8.98
N ARG A 17 -26.69 -39.36 -9.80
CA ARG A 17 -25.43 -38.71 -10.19
C ARG A 17 -25.50 -37.85 -11.47
N ARG A 18 -24.57 -36.89 -11.53
CA ARG A 18 -23.72 -36.45 -12.68
C ARG A 18 -24.38 -35.70 -13.85
N ASN A 19 -23.98 -34.44 -14.08
CA ASN A 19 -22.91 -34.09 -15.04
C ASN A 19 -22.61 -32.56 -15.03
N ARG A 20 -21.44 -32.23 -15.58
CA ARG A 20 -20.66 -30.97 -15.49
C ARG A 20 -20.66 -30.26 -16.87
N LEU A 21 -20.44 -28.93 -16.86
CA LEU A 21 -19.91 -28.03 -17.94
C LEU A 21 -20.93 -27.25 -18.84
N PRO A 22 -20.57 -26.09 -19.48
CA PRO A 22 -20.69 -24.71 -18.94
C PRO A 22 -21.25 -23.71 -20.02
N PRO A 23 -20.79 -22.44 -20.08
CA PRO A 23 -21.53 -21.19 -19.79
C PRO A 23 -22.14 -20.50 -21.03
N GLY A 24 -23.01 -19.52 -20.79
CA GLY A 24 -23.57 -18.63 -21.83
C GLY A 24 -23.95 -17.27 -21.27
N ASP A 25 -23.56 -16.25 -22.03
CA ASP A 25 -23.83 -14.81 -21.95
C ASP A 25 -25.22 -14.40 -21.42
N GLU A 26 -25.27 -13.26 -20.72
CA GLU A 26 -25.84 -12.05 -21.32
C GLU A 26 -25.70 -10.81 -20.42
N PHE A 27 -25.20 -9.75 -21.05
CA PHE A 27 -25.18 -8.36 -20.61
C PHE A 27 -26.60 -7.81 -20.36
N GLY A 28 -26.73 -6.97 -19.33
CA GLY A 28 -27.97 -6.28 -18.99
C GLY A 28 -27.75 -4.94 -18.30
N ARG A 29 -27.30 -3.94 -19.08
CA ARG A 29 -27.55 -2.48 -18.99
C ARG A 29 -28.05 -1.91 -17.65
N ARG A 30 -27.31 -0.97 -17.05
CA ARG A 30 -27.86 0.26 -16.45
C ARG A 30 -26.89 1.45 -16.57
N SER A 31 -27.35 2.48 -17.24
CA SER A 31 -26.72 3.77 -17.44
C SER A 31 -27.09 4.77 -16.32
N PHE A 32 -26.05 5.42 -15.79
CA PHE A 32 -25.88 6.84 -15.44
C PHE A 32 -26.93 7.62 -14.61
N LEU A 33 -26.43 8.24 -13.53
CA LEU A 33 -26.75 9.62 -13.17
C LEU A 33 -25.65 10.22 -12.27
N LYS A 34 -24.97 11.28 -12.71
CA LYS A 34 -24.47 12.40 -11.88
C LYS A 34 -24.12 13.61 -12.76
N LEU A 35 -24.93 14.67 -12.66
CA LEU A 35 -24.53 16.08 -12.85
C LEU A 35 -23.59 16.46 -11.68
N GLY A 36 -22.67 17.43 -11.71
CA GLY A 36 -22.35 18.50 -12.66
C GLY A 36 -21.98 19.80 -11.91
N ALA A 37 -21.13 20.64 -12.54
CA ALA A 37 -20.74 22.05 -12.28
C ALA A 37 -19.29 22.24 -11.78
N GLY A 38 -18.42 23.08 -12.33
CA GLY A 38 -18.39 24.09 -13.43
C GLY A 38 -16.92 24.62 -13.51
N ALA A 39 -16.44 25.47 -14.43
CA ALA A 39 -17.03 26.37 -15.42
C ALA A 39 -15.96 26.91 -16.40
N ALA A 40 -16.42 27.34 -17.60
CA ALA A 40 -15.89 28.35 -18.55
C ALA A 40 -14.58 28.04 -19.32
N ALA A 41 -14.39 28.36 -20.62
CA ALA A 41 -15.01 29.37 -21.48
C ALA A 41 -15.03 28.96 -22.97
N ALA A 42 -15.95 29.56 -23.71
CA ALA A 42 -16.23 29.34 -25.11
C ALA A 42 -15.23 30.01 -26.06
N GLY A 43 -14.84 29.30 -27.11
CA GLY A 43 -14.27 29.84 -28.35
C GLY A 43 -14.84 29.07 -29.54
N THR A 44 -15.84 29.66 -30.20
CA THR A 44 -16.49 29.12 -31.40
C THR A 44 -15.52 29.05 -32.59
N LEU A 45 -15.35 27.86 -33.17
CA LEU A 45 -15.02 27.68 -34.58
C LEU A 45 -16.15 26.90 -35.23
N PHE A 46 -17.01 27.62 -35.94
CA PHE A 46 -17.87 27.04 -36.96
C PHE A 46 -16.97 26.64 -38.14
N ALA A 47 -16.59 25.37 -38.22
CA ALA A 47 -16.27 24.75 -39.49
C ALA A 47 -17.54 24.01 -39.92
N GLY A 48 -18.30 24.64 -40.82
CA GLY A 48 -19.46 24.02 -41.41
C GLY A 48 -19.02 22.82 -42.24
N GLY A 49 -19.27 21.62 -41.74
CA GLY A 49 -19.42 20.43 -42.57
C GLY A 49 -20.64 20.65 -43.45
N ALA A 50 -20.44 21.33 -44.58
CA ALA A 50 -21.32 21.18 -45.70
C ALA A 50 -21.21 19.71 -46.11
N ALA A 51 -22.21 18.90 -45.75
CA ALA A 51 -22.42 17.65 -46.47
C ALA A 51 -22.48 18.03 -47.95
N ALA A 52 -21.48 17.61 -48.72
CA ALA A 52 -21.48 17.80 -50.15
C ALA A 52 -22.73 17.11 -50.69
N ALA A 53 -23.49 17.81 -51.53
CA ALA A 53 -24.64 17.22 -52.19
C ALA A 53 -24.18 15.99 -52.99
N PRO A 54 -24.98 14.91 -53.05
CA PRO A 54 -24.66 13.76 -53.89
C PRO A 54 -24.32 14.23 -55.31
N THR A 55 -23.20 13.76 -55.86
CA THR A 55 -22.79 14.09 -57.23
C THR A 55 -23.91 13.62 -58.17
N THR A 56 -24.62 14.59 -58.73
CA THR A 56 -25.68 14.32 -59.70
C THR A 56 -25.03 14.24 -61.07
N ARG A 57 -25.05 13.05 -61.69
CA ARG A 57 -24.50 12.76 -63.01
C ARG A 57 -25.59 12.83 -64.06
N HIS A 58 -25.23 13.12 -65.31
CA HIS A 58 -26.15 13.26 -66.43
C HIS A 58 -25.97 12.10 -67.40
N LEU A 59 -26.98 11.24 -67.51
CA LEU A 59 -26.97 10.08 -68.39
C LEU A 59 -27.87 10.33 -69.61
N GLU A 60 -27.33 10.18 -70.82
CA GLU A 60 -28.09 10.24 -72.07
C GLU A 60 -28.07 8.88 -72.80
N ILE A 61 -29.24 8.43 -73.23
CA ILE A 61 -29.45 7.19 -73.98
C ILE A 61 -29.95 7.58 -75.36
N VAL A 62 -29.11 7.46 -76.39
CA VAL A 62 -29.38 8.07 -77.71
C VAL A 62 -29.49 6.99 -78.78
N SER A 63 -30.62 6.94 -79.50
CA SER A 63 -30.82 5.99 -80.60
C SER A 63 -29.90 6.32 -81.79
N THR A 64 -29.20 5.30 -82.32
CA THR A 64 -28.37 5.41 -83.54
C THR A 64 -29.06 4.89 -84.81
N GLY A 65 -30.33 4.47 -84.73
CA GLY A 65 -31.12 3.99 -85.88
C GLY A 65 -31.39 5.04 -86.97
N GLU A 66 -31.55 4.60 -88.23
CA GLU A 66 -31.84 5.50 -89.36
C GLU A 66 -33.20 6.21 -89.21
N THR A 67 -33.24 7.50 -89.56
CA THR A 67 -34.44 8.30 -89.40
C THR A 67 -35.49 8.00 -90.47
N THR A 68 -36.75 7.82 -90.05
CA THR A 68 -37.89 7.54 -90.94
C THR A 68 -38.99 8.59 -90.80
N GLU A 69 -39.77 8.78 -91.87
CA GLU A 69 -40.88 9.76 -91.89
C GLU A 69 -42.02 9.42 -90.92
N THR A 70 -42.12 8.17 -90.46
CA THR A 70 -43.18 7.70 -89.54
C THR A 70 -42.74 7.61 -88.07
N GLY A 71 -41.43 7.64 -87.78
CA GLY A 71 -40.85 7.65 -86.43
C GLY A 71 -41.13 6.38 -85.63
N ASP A 72 -40.20 5.43 -85.62
CA ASP A 72 -40.28 4.23 -84.78
C ASP A 72 -39.38 4.39 -83.54
N LEU A 73 -39.92 4.15 -82.34
CA LEU A 73 -39.17 4.04 -81.08
C LEU A 73 -38.59 2.63 -81.00
N ALA A 74 -37.36 2.47 -81.49
CA ALA A 74 -36.72 1.18 -81.70
C ALA A 74 -35.75 0.77 -80.59
N VAL A 75 -35.53 1.64 -79.59
CA VAL A 75 -34.69 1.39 -78.43
C VAL A 75 -35.57 1.34 -77.20
N ASP A 76 -35.70 0.16 -76.58
CA ASP A 76 -36.33 0.01 -75.26
C ASP A 76 -35.22 -0.19 -74.22
N TYR A 77 -35.20 0.59 -73.14
CA TYR A 77 -34.17 0.51 -72.10
C TYR A 77 -34.74 0.45 -70.68
N GLU A 78 -33.93 -0.11 -69.77
CA GLU A 78 -34.13 -0.13 -68.33
C GLU A 78 -32.76 0.03 -67.65
N PHE A 79 -32.67 0.91 -66.65
CA PHE A 79 -31.47 1.03 -65.83
C PHE A 79 -31.82 1.29 -64.36
N THR A 80 -30.95 0.84 -63.46
CA THR A 80 -31.11 0.99 -62.01
C THR A 80 -29.93 1.73 -61.41
N ALA A 81 -30.17 2.64 -60.47
CA ALA A 81 -29.15 3.42 -59.78
C ALA A 81 -29.29 3.35 -58.25
N THR A 82 -28.19 3.54 -57.52
CA THR A 82 -28.19 3.52 -56.04
C THR A 82 -28.89 4.72 -55.42
N GLY A 83 -29.03 5.83 -56.13
CA GLY A 83 -29.74 7.03 -55.69
C GLY A 83 -30.85 7.47 -56.65
N GLU A 84 -31.46 8.62 -56.34
CA GLU A 84 -32.60 9.19 -57.07
C GLU A 84 -32.29 9.44 -58.55
N ILE A 85 -33.21 9.02 -59.41
CA ILE A 85 -33.22 9.31 -60.86
C ILE A 85 -34.31 10.35 -61.13
N ALA A 86 -33.96 11.44 -61.80
CA ALA A 86 -34.88 12.48 -62.25
C ALA A 86 -34.82 12.63 -63.78
N PRO A 87 -35.96 12.72 -64.48
CA PRO A 87 -35.97 12.89 -65.94
C PRO A 87 -35.54 14.30 -66.32
N ASP A 88 -34.63 14.43 -67.29
CA ASP A 88 -34.25 15.73 -67.85
C ASP A 88 -35.15 16.07 -69.04
N THR A 89 -36.18 16.87 -68.76
CA THR A 89 -37.17 17.27 -69.77
C THR A 89 -36.74 18.44 -70.67
N ASP A 90 -35.56 19.04 -70.45
CA ASP A 90 -35.07 20.23 -71.20
C ASP A 90 -33.71 19.99 -71.88
N ASN A 91 -33.41 18.74 -72.27
CA ASN A 91 -32.20 18.35 -73.02
C ASN A 91 -32.40 18.29 -74.56
N GLY A 92 -33.30 19.14 -75.08
CA GLY A 92 -33.51 19.32 -76.52
C GLY A 92 -34.06 18.07 -77.22
N ARG A 93 -33.28 17.47 -78.12
CA ARG A 93 -33.68 16.25 -78.85
C ARG A 93 -33.48 14.96 -78.05
N ASN A 94 -32.85 15.07 -76.88
CA ASN A 94 -32.57 13.98 -75.97
C ASN A 94 -33.35 14.12 -74.65
N SER A 95 -34.39 14.97 -74.61
CA SER A 95 -35.21 15.16 -73.42
C SER A 95 -35.99 13.90 -73.09
N ALA A 96 -36.05 13.49 -71.81
CA ALA A 96 -36.96 12.43 -71.37
C ALA A 96 -38.43 12.86 -71.55
N GLU A 97 -39.27 11.94 -72.03
CA GLU A 97 -40.64 12.21 -72.46
C GLU A 97 -41.69 11.37 -71.71
N GLY A 98 -42.98 11.58 -72.02
CA GLY A 98 -44.10 10.97 -71.27
C GLY A 98 -44.27 9.46 -71.43
N ASN A 99 -43.38 8.81 -72.18
CA ASN A 99 -43.28 7.35 -72.34
C ASN A 99 -42.25 6.71 -71.40
N ASP A 100 -41.59 7.50 -70.57
CA ASP A 100 -40.63 7.03 -69.57
C ASP A 100 -41.27 6.87 -68.20
N SER A 101 -40.75 5.94 -67.40
CA SER A 101 -41.23 5.63 -66.05
C SER A 101 -40.07 5.47 -65.09
N ILE A 102 -40.18 6.09 -63.90
CA ILE A 102 -39.17 6.03 -62.86
C ILE A 102 -39.84 5.57 -61.57
N VAL A 103 -39.23 4.61 -60.88
CA VAL A 103 -39.74 4.02 -59.63
C VAL A 103 -38.60 3.86 -58.63
N GLN A 104 -38.85 4.20 -57.36
CA GLN A 104 -37.97 3.80 -56.26
C GLN A 104 -38.32 2.39 -55.80
N ASN A 105 -37.31 1.52 -55.73
CA ASN A 105 -37.41 0.13 -55.29
C ASN A 105 -37.39 0.02 -53.75
N ASP A 106 -37.87 -1.11 -53.23
CA ASP A 106 -37.95 -1.37 -51.78
C ASP A 106 -36.57 -1.43 -51.08
N ASP A 107 -35.49 -1.66 -51.84
CA ASP A 107 -34.10 -1.70 -51.36
C ASP A 107 -33.42 -0.31 -51.36
N GLY A 108 -34.15 0.74 -51.74
CA GLY A 108 -33.66 2.12 -51.78
C GLY A 108 -33.10 2.56 -53.14
N THR A 109 -32.86 1.63 -54.08
CA THR A 109 -32.42 1.94 -55.45
C THR A 109 -33.55 2.54 -56.27
N TRP A 110 -33.23 3.14 -57.42
CA TRP A 110 -34.21 3.70 -58.36
C TRP A 110 -34.05 3.07 -59.73
N THR A 111 -35.15 2.70 -60.38
CA THR A 111 -35.17 2.13 -61.72
C THR A 111 -35.91 3.04 -62.68
N ALA A 112 -35.30 3.31 -63.83
CA ALA A 112 -35.91 4.03 -64.95
C ALA A 112 -36.07 3.11 -66.16
N THR A 113 -37.25 3.14 -66.76
CA THR A 113 -37.60 2.41 -67.99
C THR A 113 -38.11 3.39 -69.04
N GLY A 114 -37.68 3.27 -70.28
CA GLY A 114 -38.13 4.17 -71.34
C GLY A 114 -37.93 3.62 -72.73
N THR A 115 -38.36 4.39 -73.72
CA THR A 115 -38.23 3.99 -75.13
C THR A 115 -37.84 5.17 -76.01
N THR A 116 -36.74 5.08 -76.74
CA THR A 116 -36.31 6.13 -77.67
C THR A 116 -36.13 5.60 -79.10
N GLY A 117 -35.92 6.49 -80.07
CA GLY A 117 -35.75 6.09 -81.46
C GLY A 117 -35.58 7.23 -82.45
N ASN A 118 -35.46 6.89 -83.74
CA ASN A 118 -35.44 7.86 -84.84
C ASN A 118 -34.36 8.97 -84.69
N GLY A 119 -33.23 8.66 -84.06
CA GLY A 119 -32.12 9.60 -83.84
C GLY A 119 -32.30 10.57 -82.66
N PHE A 120 -33.34 10.37 -81.84
CA PHE A 120 -33.58 11.05 -80.57
C PHE A 120 -33.05 10.21 -79.41
N GLY A 121 -33.02 10.78 -78.21
CA GLY A 121 -32.59 10.11 -76.98
C GLY A 121 -33.45 10.51 -75.79
N ASP A 122 -33.16 9.91 -74.65
CA ASP A 122 -33.75 10.28 -73.35
C ASP A 122 -32.61 10.55 -72.36
N ALA A 123 -32.76 11.57 -71.53
CA ALA A 123 -31.73 12.05 -70.61
C ALA A 123 -32.23 12.10 -69.17
N TYR A 124 -31.34 11.78 -68.24
CA TYR A 124 -31.63 11.62 -66.82
C TYR A 124 -30.54 12.26 -65.97
N ALA A 125 -30.96 12.92 -64.89
CA ALA A 125 -30.09 13.27 -63.77
C ALA A 125 -30.13 12.10 -62.76
N VAL A 126 -28.97 11.52 -62.46
CA VAL A 126 -28.81 10.35 -61.59
C VAL A 126 -27.96 10.75 -60.40
N THR A 127 -28.48 10.57 -59.19
CA THR A 127 -27.66 10.62 -57.97
C THR A 127 -27.19 9.21 -57.63
N GLY A 128 -25.91 9.05 -57.27
CA GLY A 128 -25.29 7.74 -57.08
C GLY A 128 -24.95 7.03 -58.40
N ARG A 129 -24.49 5.78 -58.32
CA ARG A 129 -24.03 4.99 -59.48
C ARG A 129 -25.15 4.21 -60.14
N VAL A 130 -25.05 4.02 -61.47
CA VAL A 130 -25.89 3.07 -62.21
C VAL A 130 -25.32 1.67 -61.94
N VAL A 131 -26.14 0.77 -61.39
CA VAL A 131 -25.74 -0.59 -61.00
C VAL A 131 -26.26 -1.66 -61.95
N ASP A 132 -27.16 -1.28 -62.85
CA ASP A 132 -27.65 -2.16 -63.91
C ASP A 132 -28.10 -1.31 -65.09
N PHE A 133 -27.81 -1.77 -66.30
CA PHE A 133 -28.27 -1.13 -67.53
C PHE A 133 -28.54 -2.19 -68.58
N SER A 134 -29.73 -2.16 -69.16
CA SER A 134 -30.10 -3.00 -70.29
C SER A 134 -30.87 -2.19 -71.33
N ALA A 135 -30.56 -2.43 -72.61
CA ALA A 135 -31.31 -1.85 -73.71
C ALA A 135 -31.38 -2.81 -74.91
N THR A 136 -32.45 -2.68 -75.69
CA THR A 136 -32.60 -3.32 -76.99
C THR A 136 -32.56 -2.27 -78.10
N GLY A 137 -32.25 -2.66 -79.34
CA GLY A 137 -32.06 -1.71 -80.43
C GLY A 137 -30.62 -1.18 -80.55
N ALA A 138 -30.40 -0.20 -81.41
CA ALA A 138 -29.09 0.41 -81.62
C ALA A 138 -29.03 1.78 -80.93
N TYR A 139 -28.09 1.94 -80.00
CA TYR A 139 -27.96 3.12 -79.14
C TYR A 139 -26.49 3.44 -78.84
N ASP A 140 -26.24 4.69 -78.44
CA ASP A 140 -25.02 5.17 -77.81
C ASP A 140 -25.37 5.71 -76.40
N LEU A 141 -24.44 5.58 -75.45
CA LEU A 141 -24.58 6.11 -74.09
C LEU A 141 -23.61 7.26 -73.87
N TYR A 142 -24.07 8.28 -73.16
CA TYR A 142 -23.22 9.38 -72.71
C TYR A 142 -23.42 9.62 -71.21
N LEU A 143 -22.32 9.66 -70.46
CA LEU A 143 -22.31 10.07 -69.05
C LEU A 143 -21.55 11.38 -68.93
N ASP A 144 -22.21 12.42 -68.42
CA ASP A 144 -21.73 13.81 -68.36
C ASP A 144 -21.19 14.32 -69.73
N GLY A 145 -21.82 13.85 -70.82
CA GLY A 145 -21.47 14.22 -72.20
C GLY A 145 -20.30 13.44 -72.80
N GLU A 146 -19.69 12.50 -72.09
CA GLU A 146 -18.66 11.60 -72.61
C GLU A 146 -19.25 10.24 -73.01
N ALA A 147 -18.83 9.70 -74.16
CA ALA A 147 -19.35 8.43 -74.66
C ALA A 147 -18.81 7.27 -73.81
N VAL A 148 -19.72 6.47 -73.24
CA VAL A 148 -19.40 5.34 -72.36
C VAL A 148 -19.95 4.02 -72.92
N THR A 149 -19.34 2.90 -72.56
CA THR A 149 -19.96 1.58 -72.77
C THR A 149 -20.88 1.22 -71.61
N VAL A 150 -21.64 0.13 -71.73
CA VAL A 150 -22.45 -0.38 -70.61
C VAL A 150 -21.55 -0.79 -69.44
N ASP A 151 -20.41 -1.40 -69.72
CA ASP A 151 -19.48 -1.83 -68.67
C ASP A 151 -18.87 -0.63 -67.93
N ASP A 152 -18.61 0.48 -68.64
CA ASP A 152 -18.13 1.74 -68.03
C ASP A 152 -19.23 2.50 -67.28
N LEU A 153 -20.50 2.29 -67.64
CA LEU A 153 -21.64 2.92 -66.96
C LEU A 153 -21.96 2.22 -65.63
N VAL A 154 -21.67 0.92 -65.54
CA VAL A 154 -22.08 0.04 -64.44
C VAL A 154 -20.90 -0.28 -63.50
N THR A 155 -19.89 0.60 -63.42
CA THR A 155 -18.69 0.37 -62.59
C THR A 155 -19.04 0.23 -61.12
N GLU A 156 -18.31 -0.63 -60.40
CA GLU A 156 -18.69 -1.00 -59.04
C GLU A 156 -18.34 0.05 -57.97
N TYR A 157 -17.56 1.08 -58.31
CA TYR A 157 -17.07 2.10 -57.37
C TYR A 157 -17.04 3.50 -57.98
N GLU A 158 -17.17 4.53 -57.13
CA GLU A 158 -17.23 5.94 -57.54
C GLU A 158 -15.88 6.53 -57.93
N HIS A 159 -14.80 6.12 -57.26
CA HIS A 159 -13.46 6.70 -57.39
C HIS A 159 -12.35 5.67 -57.53
N THR A 160 -11.23 6.11 -58.10
CA THR A 160 -9.94 5.43 -58.07
C THR A 160 -8.93 6.25 -57.29
N ILE A 161 -8.10 5.61 -56.49
CA ILE A 161 -6.95 6.23 -55.81
C ILE A 161 -5.67 5.48 -56.21
N GLU A 162 -4.60 6.23 -56.49
CA GLU A 162 -3.26 5.73 -56.75
C GLU A 162 -2.32 6.32 -55.70
N VAL A 163 -1.60 5.48 -54.95
CA VAL A 163 -0.57 5.87 -53.99
C VAL A 163 0.78 5.54 -54.61
N LEU A 164 1.53 6.57 -55.01
CA LEU A 164 2.74 6.42 -55.82
C LEU A 164 3.96 6.89 -55.03
N THR A 165 5.07 6.16 -55.18
CA THR A 165 6.39 6.68 -54.80
C THR A 165 7.10 7.27 -56.01
N THR A 166 7.67 8.47 -55.86
CA THR A 166 8.26 9.24 -56.98
C THR A 166 9.77 9.15 -57.06
N GLU A 167 10.42 8.54 -56.05
CA GLU A 167 11.87 8.36 -55.98
C GLU A 167 12.28 6.88 -55.93
N ASP A 168 13.47 6.56 -56.46
CA ASP A 168 14.09 5.22 -56.36
C ASP A 168 15.56 5.39 -55.93
N PRO A 169 15.96 4.89 -54.73
CA PRO A 169 15.17 4.04 -53.84
C PRO A 169 14.23 4.81 -52.90
N SER A 170 13.05 4.25 -52.62
CA SER A 170 12.12 4.73 -51.58
C SER A 170 11.23 3.56 -51.09
N GLU A 171 10.74 3.63 -49.86
CA GLU A 171 9.83 2.66 -49.27
C GLU A 171 8.80 3.43 -48.44
N LEU A 172 7.52 3.07 -48.55
CA LEU A 172 6.40 3.72 -47.87
C LEU A 172 5.43 2.66 -47.33
N ASP A 173 5.34 2.54 -46.02
CA ASP A 173 4.17 2.00 -45.33
C ASP A 173 3.15 3.14 -45.20
N TYR A 174 1.94 2.99 -45.72
CA TYR A 174 0.91 4.04 -45.66
C TYR A 174 -0.43 3.49 -45.19
N THR A 175 -1.22 4.42 -44.66
CA THR A 175 -2.61 4.21 -44.28
C THR A 175 -3.44 5.35 -44.85
N PHE A 176 -4.62 5.05 -45.39
CA PHE A 176 -5.58 6.08 -45.78
C PHE A 176 -7.01 5.69 -45.42
N THR A 177 -7.84 6.69 -45.12
CA THR A 177 -9.23 6.49 -44.69
C THR A 177 -10.20 7.21 -45.61
N THR A 178 -11.29 6.53 -45.99
CA THR A 178 -12.36 7.08 -46.81
C THR A 178 -13.73 6.91 -46.14
N THR A 179 -14.71 7.71 -46.57
CA THR A 179 -16.07 7.63 -46.00
C THR A 179 -16.91 6.46 -46.54
N GLY A 180 -16.51 5.82 -47.64
CA GLY A 180 -17.18 4.69 -48.26
C GLY A 180 -16.27 3.46 -48.40
N GLU A 181 -16.78 2.39 -49.01
CA GLU A 181 -16.06 1.11 -49.11
C GLU A 181 -14.82 1.23 -50.01
N ILE A 182 -13.73 0.54 -49.65
CA ILE A 182 -12.48 0.48 -50.43
C ILE A 182 -12.30 -0.96 -50.96
N GLU A 183 -11.87 -1.11 -52.21
CA GLU A 183 -11.45 -2.38 -52.79
C GLU A 183 -10.08 -2.27 -53.47
N PRO A 184 -9.12 -3.16 -53.21
CA PRO A 184 -7.83 -3.14 -53.90
C PRO A 184 -7.95 -3.42 -55.40
N ASN A 185 -7.26 -2.62 -56.22
CA ASN A 185 -7.17 -2.84 -57.66
C ASN A 185 -5.94 -3.68 -57.99
N TYR A 186 -6.15 -4.98 -58.17
CA TYR A 186 -5.09 -5.96 -58.47
C TYR A 186 -4.62 -5.96 -59.94
N ASP A 187 -5.25 -5.18 -60.83
CA ASP A 187 -5.02 -5.21 -62.27
C ASP A 187 -4.63 -3.82 -62.85
N ASN A 188 -3.86 -3.01 -62.10
CA ASN A 188 -3.40 -1.68 -62.51
C ASN A 188 -1.93 -1.60 -63.00
N GLY A 189 -1.40 -2.69 -63.56
CA GLY A 189 -0.03 -2.71 -64.09
C GLY A 189 1.03 -2.60 -63.00
N ASP A 190 2.00 -1.69 -63.17
CA ASP A 190 3.08 -1.45 -62.21
C ASP A 190 2.57 -0.82 -60.89
N ASP A 191 1.35 -0.27 -60.90
CA ASP A 191 0.72 0.39 -59.76
C ASP A 191 -0.43 -0.45 -59.16
N SER A 192 -0.38 -1.78 -59.30
CA SER A 192 -1.41 -2.68 -58.78
C SER A 192 -1.25 -2.87 -57.28
N ALA A 193 -2.35 -2.80 -56.54
CA ALA A 193 -2.35 -3.24 -55.15
C ALA A 193 -1.88 -4.71 -55.06
N SER A 194 -1.24 -5.02 -53.95
CA SER A 194 -0.47 -6.24 -53.77
C SER A 194 -0.95 -7.00 -52.51
N GLY A 195 -0.48 -8.24 -52.34
CA GLY A 195 -0.95 -9.11 -51.24
C GLY A 195 -0.50 -8.68 -49.83
N ASN A 196 0.25 -7.58 -49.72
CA ASN A 196 0.65 -6.92 -48.49
C ASN A 196 -0.34 -5.82 -48.06
N ASP A 197 -1.34 -5.52 -48.88
CA ASP A 197 -2.32 -4.49 -48.57
C ASP A 197 -3.55 -5.08 -47.89
N SER A 198 -4.14 -4.32 -46.97
CA SER A 198 -5.34 -4.71 -46.23
C SER A 198 -6.35 -3.58 -46.17
N VAL A 199 -7.63 -3.94 -46.15
CA VAL A 199 -8.74 -3.00 -46.07
C VAL A 199 -9.68 -3.45 -44.96
N ALA A 200 -10.09 -2.51 -44.10
CA ALA A 200 -11.00 -2.74 -42.99
C ALA A 200 -12.05 -1.64 -42.87
N ARG A 201 -13.23 -2.01 -42.38
CA ARG A 201 -14.29 -1.06 -42.00
C ARG A 201 -14.15 -0.69 -40.54
N ASN A 202 -14.20 0.61 -40.24
CA ASN A 202 -14.14 1.17 -38.89
C ASN A 202 -15.53 1.21 -38.21
N ASP A 203 -15.53 1.33 -36.88
CA ASP A 203 -16.75 1.38 -36.05
C ASP A 203 -17.63 2.61 -36.35
N ASP A 204 -17.03 3.70 -36.83
CA ASP A 204 -17.72 4.94 -37.19
C ASP A 204 -18.35 4.90 -38.60
N GLY A 205 -18.15 3.80 -39.33
CA GLY A 205 -18.68 3.58 -40.67
C GLY A 205 -17.74 3.97 -41.82
N THR A 206 -16.57 4.56 -41.52
CA THR A 206 -15.50 4.80 -42.51
C THR A 206 -14.74 3.51 -42.84
N TRP A 207 -13.88 3.56 -43.86
CA TRP A 207 -13.02 2.44 -44.25
C TRP A 207 -11.57 2.89 -44.33
N THR A 208 -10.67 2.04 -43.86
CA THR A 208 -9.23 2.29 -43.85
C THR A 208 -8.52 1.21 -44.68
N ALA A 209 -7.59 1.66 -45.51
CA ALA A 209 -6.65 0.82 -46.21
C ALA A 209 -5.25 1.03 -45.64
N ASP A 210 -4.55 -0.08 -45.34
CA ASP A 210 -3.16 -0.13 -44.94
C ASP A 210 -2.38 -0.85 -46.04
N GLY A 211 -1.36 -0.19 -46.59
CA GLY A 211 -0.61 -0.71 -47.72
C GLY A 211 0.88 -0.39 -47.67
N TYR A 212 1.64 -1.00 -48.58
CA TYR A 212 3.08 -0.73 -48.71
C TYR A 212 3.53 -0.70 -50.17
N THR A 213 4.16 0.41 -50.54
CA THR A 213 4.73 0.61 -51.88
C THR A 213 6.14 1.23 -51.83
N GLY A 214 6.83 1.36 -52.96
CA GLY A 214 8.19 1.89 -52.99
C GLY A 214 8.90 1.83 -54.35
N ASN A 215 10.05 2.49 -54.42
CA ASN A 215 11.03 2.42 -55.52
C ASN A 215 10.46 2.76 -56.90
N GLY A 216 9.58 3.77 -56.97
CA GLY A 216 8.98 4.22 -58.24
C GLY A 216 7.74 3.44 -58.69
N TYR A 217 7.25 2.52 -57.85
CA TYR A 217 5.97 1.83 -58.01
C TYR A 217 4.89 2.49 -57.14
N GLY A 218 3.66 2.04 -57.31
CA GLY A 218 2.50 2.44 -56.52
C GLY A 218 1.51 1.32 -56.26
N ASP A 219 0.46 1.65 -55.54
CA ASP A 219 -0.71 0.79 -55.34
C ASP A 219 -1.97 1.55 -55.73
N ALA A 220 -2.96 0.83 -56.27
CA ALA A 220 -4.22 1.40 -56.69
C ALA A 220 -5.40 0.73 -56.01
N TYR A 221 -6.42 1.52 -55.68
CA TYR A 221 -7.66 1.06 -55.07
C TYR A 221 -8.85 1.72 -55.75
N TYR A 222 -9.98 1.03 -55.71
CA TYR A 222 -11.30 1.59 -55.93
C TYR A 222 -11.90 2.00 -54.59
N PHE A 223 -12.63 3.10 -54.53
CA PHE A 223 -13.35 3.47 -53.31
C PHE A 223 -14.62 4.28 -53.59
N ASP A 224 -15.55 4.25 -52.62
CA ASP A 224 -16.72 5.12 -52.58
C ASP A 224 -16.51 6.28 -51.59
N GLY A 225 -17.17 7.43 -51.80
CA GLY A 225 -17.09 8.57 -50.88
C GLY A 225 -15.79 9.41 -50.98
N ASP A 226 -15.39 10.04 -49.88
CA ASP A 226 -14.30 11.03 -49.83
C ASP A 226 -13.06 10.50 -49.08
N LEU A 227 -11.86 10.85 -49.53
CA LEU A 227 -10.60 10.66 -48.80
C LEU A 227 -10.49 11.65 -47.62
N THR A 228 -10.53 11.14 -46.40
CA THR A 228 -10.57 11.93 -45.15
C THR A 228 -9.26 11.95 -44.37
N ASP A 229 -8.38 10.98 -44.60
CA ASP A 229 -7.09 10.88 -43.92
C ASP A 229 -6.07 10.15 -44.78
N PHE A 230 -4.79 10.50 -44.66
CA PHE A 230 -3.66 9.85 -45.32
C PHE A 230 -2.39 10.07 -44.50
N GLY A 231 -1.64 9.00 -44.21
CA GLY A 231 -0.34 9.10 -43.55
C GLY A 231 0.58 7.93 -43.85
N PRO A 232 1.91 8.10 -43.73
CA PRO A 232 2.60 9.37 -43.44
C PRO A 232 2.67 10.30 -44.66
N VAL A 233 2.79 11.62 -44.41
CA VAL A 233 2.99 12.63 -45.47
C VAL A 233 4.50 12.79 -45.70
N GLU A 234 4.97 12.43 -46.88
CA GLU A 234 6.39 12.43 -47.24
C GLU A 234 6.60 13.13 -48.60
N GLU A 235 7.73 13.85 -48.76
CA GLU A 235 7.99 14.63 -49.99
C GLU A 235 8.08 13.76 -51.26
N PHE A 236 8.43 12.48 -51.12
CA PHE A 236 8.58 11.55 -52.24
C PHE A 236 7.28 10.80 -52.60
N VAL A 237 6.16 11.11 -51.95
CA VAL A 237 4.87 10.42 -52.14
C VAL A 237 3.91 11.29 -52.96
N GLU A 238 3.31 10.72 -53.99
CA GLU A 238 2.25 11.34 -54.78
C GLU A 238 0.98 10.50 -54.70
N VAL A 239 -0.11 11.08 -54.18
CA VAL A 239 -1.43 10.45 -54.17
C VAL A 239 -2.31 11.09 -55.23
N ARG A 240 -2.95 10.28 -56.07
CA ARG A 240 -3.91 10.74 -57.08
C ARG A 240 -5.28 10.13 -56.83
N VAL A 241 -6.33 10.95 -56.91
CA VAL A 241 -7.72 10.50 -56.95
C VAL A 241 -8.30 10.85 -58.31
N ASP A 242 -8.83 9.85 -59.02
CA ASP A 242 -9.33 9.96 -60.39
C ASP A 242 -8.31 10.62 -61.34
N GLY A 243 -7.04 10.24 -61.19
CA GLY A 243 -5.91 10.77 -61.95
C GLY A 243 -5.48 12.21 -61.57
N SER A 244 -6.10 12.83 -60.56
CA SER A 244 -5.77 14.18 -60.08
C SER A 244 -4.97 14.13 -58.78
N ALA A 245 -3.83 14.83 -58.72
CA ALA A 245 -2.98 14.86 -57.54
C ALA A 245 -3.64 15.56 -56.32
N VAL A 246 -3.48 14.95 -55.15
CA VAL A 246 -3.98 15.44 -53.85
C VAL A 246 -2.87 16.21 -53.12
N ASP A 247 -3.21 17.35 -52.52
CA ASP A 247 -2.31 18.09 -51.64
C ASP A 247 -2.27 17.43 -50.26
N LEU A 248 -1.18 16.71 -49.97
CA LEU A 248 -1.03 15.93 -48.74
C LEU A 248 -0.73 16.79 -47.50
N SER A 249 -0.33 18.06 -47.66
CA SER A 249 -0.06 18.96 -46.52
C SER A 249 -1.27 19.18 -45.62
N ARG A 250 -2.48 18.92 -46.14
CA ARG A 250 -3.74 18.97 -45.38
C ARG A 250 -3.86 17.87 -44.32
N PHE A 251 -3.00 16.85 -44.37
CA PHE A 251 -2.97 15.70 -43.46
C PHE A 251 -1.74 15.71 -42.52
N GLU A 252 -0.88 16.73 -42.60
CA GLU A 252 0.24 16.86 -41.67
C GLU A 252 -0.28 17.20 -40.27
N PRO A 253 0.08 16.42 -39.23
CA PRO A 253 -0.20 16.82 -37.85
C PRO A 253 0.60 18.07 -37.48
N GLU A 254 0.01 18.99 -36.71
CA GLU A 254 0.79 20.13 -36.20
C GLU A 254 1.90 19.62 -35.27
N PRO A 255 3.14 20.14 -35.36
CA PRO A 255 4.24 19.69 -34.51
C PRO A 255 3.95 20.03 -33.04
N GLU A 256 3.92 18.99 -32.20
CA GLU A 256 3.89 19.12 -30.74
C GLU A 256 5.14 19.88 -30.26
N PRO A 257 5.02 20.81 -29.29
CA PRO A 257 6.19 21.48 -28.72
C PRO A 257 7.03 20.50 -27.89
N GLU A 258 8.35 20.58 -28.01
CA GLU A 258 9.29 19.89 -27.13
C GLU A 258 9.01 20.25 -25.65
N PRO A 259 9.07 19.31 -24.70
CA PRO A 259 8.81 19.58 -23.29
C PRO A 259 9.82 20.59 -22.72
N GLU A 260 9.33 21.56 -21.96
CA GLU A 260 10.20 22.49 -21.22
C GLU A 260 10.98 21.70 -20.14
N ARG A 261 12.32 21.74 -20.22
CA ARG A 261 13.21 21.14 -19.22
C ARG A 261 13.72 22.18 -18.25
N HIS A 262 13.63 21.86 -16.96
CA HIS A 262 14.13 22.64 -15.83
C HIS A 262 15.40 22.01 -15.25
N THR A 263 16.19 22.79 -14.55
CA THR A 263 17.32 22.31 -13.73
C THR A 263 16.97 22.47 -12.26
N ILE A 264 17.20 21.45 -11.44
CA ILE A 264 17.09 21.52 -9.98
C ILE A 264 18.46 21.29 -9.34
N GLU A 265 18.83 22.15 -8.40
CA GLU A 265 20.01 22.01 -7.54
C GLU A 265 19.53 21.80 -6.10
N VAL A 266 19.91 20.69 -5.47
CA VAL A 266 19.64 20.40 -4.06
C VAL A 266 20.94 20.63 -3.28
N LEU A 267 20.97 21.62 -2.39
CA LEU A 267 22.19 22.08 -1.72
C LEU A 267 22.06 22.00 -0.20
N THR A 268 23.18 21.79 0.48
CA THR A 268 23.31 22.06 1.91
C THR A 268 24.09 23.35 2.15
N THR A 269 23.72 24.10 3.18
CA THR A 269 24.27 25.45 3.46
C THR A 269 25.19 25.49 4.69
N GLU A 270 25.25 24.41 5.47
CA GLU A 270 26.06 24.29 6.68
C GLU A 270 27.14 23.20 6.57
N ASP A 271 28.23 23.34 7.33
CA ASP A 271 29.31 22.36 7.45
C ASP A 271 29.72 22.23 8.94
N PRO A 272 29.47 21.08 9.59
CA PRO A 272 28.98 19.83 9.00
C PRO A 272 27.46 19.81 8.79
N SER A 273 27.00 19.12 7.74
CA SER A 273 25.58 18.79 7.50
C SER A 273 25.46 17.55 6.61
N GLU A 274 24.38 16.80 6.74
CA GLU A 274 24.07 15.62 5.92
C GLU A 274 22.57 15.67 5.60
N LEU A 275 22.19 15.40 4.35
CA LEU A 275 20.83 15.44 3.84
C LEU A 275 20.59 14.26 2.89
N ASP A 276 19.85 13.27 3.37
CA ASP A 276 19.10 12.35 2.51
C ASP A 276 17.83 13.05 2.05
N TYR A 277 17.59 13.15 0.74
CA TYR A 277 16.43 13.84 0.19
C TYR A 277 15.70 13.01 -0.86
N THR A 278 14.42 13.29 -0.99
CA THR A 278 13.52 12.78 -2.01
C THR A 278 12.73 13.94 -2.61
N PHE A 279 12.58 13.97 -3.93
CA PHE A 279 11.70 14.93 -4.60
C PHE A 279 10.96 14.33 -5.77
N THR A 280 9.77 14.86 -6.05
CA THR A 280 8.87 14.34 -7.10
C THR A 280 8.50 15.41 -8.10
N THR A 281 8.50 15.05 -9.39
CA THR A 281 8.13 15.92 -10.51
C THR A 281 7.06 15.29 -11.38
N THR A 282 6.28 16.11 -12.08
CA THR A 282 5.23 15.60 -12.99
C THR A 282 5.76 14.96 -14.27
N GLY A 283 7.04 15.15 -14.60
CA GLY A 283 7.71 14.61 -15.79
C GLY A 283 9.10 14.04 -15.48
N GLU A 284 9.78 13.52 -16.51
CA GLU A 284 11.03 12.75 -16.38
C GLU A 284 12.14 13.51 -15.65
N ILE A 285 12.84 12.85 -14.72
CA ILE A 285 14.04 13.36 -14.05
C ILE A 285 15.29 12.69 -14.65
N THR A 286 16.38 13.42 -14.80
CA THR A 286 17.68 12.92 -15.26
C THR A 286 18.79 13.50 -14.39
N PRO A 287 19.61 12.68 -13.69
CA PRO A 287 20.76 13.17 -12.94
C PRO A 287 21.81 13.83 -13.83
N ASN A 288 22.43 14.92 -13.35
CA ASN A 288 23.46 15.64 -14.09
C ASN A 288 24.85 15.40 -13.50
N TYR A 289 25.63 14.53 -14.14
CA TYR A 289 26.97 14.13 -13.72
C TYR A 289 28.10 15.04 -14.24
N ASP A 290 27.80 15.94 -15.18
CA ASP A 290 28.81 16.70 -15.95
C ASP A 290 28.95 18.18 -15.53
N VAL A 291 28.27 18.61 -14.45
CA VAL A 291 28.40 19.98 -13.93
C VAL A 291 29.68 20.17 -13.11
N GLU A 292 30.23 21.39 -13.13
CA GLU A 292 31.53 21.69 -12.47
C GLU A 292 31.44 21.68 -10.93
N GLU A 293 30.27 22.02 -10.39
CA GLU A 293 29.97 22.08 -8.96
C GLU A 293 28.61 21.42 -8.74
N ASN A 294 28.45 20.70 -7.62
CA ASN A 294 27.21 20.03 -7.23
C ASN A 294 26.66 19.03 -8.25
N ALA A 295 27.55 18.23 -8.87
CA ALA A 295 27.13 17.16 -9.76
C ALA A 295 26.46 16.05 -8.96
N ALA A 296 25.36 15.52 -9.49
CA ALA A 296 24.76 14.29 -8.98
C ALA A 296 25.83 13.20 -8.88
N SER A 297 25.67 12.31 -7.92
CA SER A 297 26.67 11.31 -7.57
C SER A 297 26.11 9.89 -7.69
N GLY A 298 26.97 8.88 -7.52
CA GLY A 298 26.59 7.48 -7.73
C GLY A 298 25.65 6.90 -6.66
N ASN A 299 25.30 7.70 -5.64
CA ASN A 299 24.33 7.39 -4.58
C ASN A 299 22.91 7.85 -4.92
N ASP A 300 22.72 8.57 -6.02
CA ASP A 300 21.41 9.09 -6.42
C ASP A 300 20.65 8.08 -7.31
N SER A 301 19.35 8.01 -7.12
CA SER A 301 18.45 7.13 -7.89
C SER A 301 17.24 7.89 -8.40
N VAL A 302 16.72 7.47 -9.56
CA VAL A 302 15.56 8.07 -10.21
C VAL A 302 14.64 6.98 -10.72
N ALA A 303 13.34 7.10 -10.46
CA ALA A 303 12.32 6.15 -10.88
C ALA A 303 11.04 6.86 -11.36
N GLN A 304 10.31 6.20 -12.25
CA GLN A 304 8.95 6.61 -12.63
C GLN A 304 7.93 5.89 -11.73
N ASN A 305 6.95 6.63 -11.24
CA ASN A 305 5.86 6.15 -10.41
C ASN A 305 4.68 5.64 -11.26
N ASP A 306 3.80 4.84 -10.66
CA ASP A 306 2.63 4.25 -11.34
C ASP A 306 1.62 5.29 -11.87
N ASP A 307 1.61 6.48 -11.28
CA ASP A 307 0.75 7.60 -11.68
C ASP A 307 1.34 8.46 -12.82
N GLY A 308 2.55 8.13 -13.28
CA GLY A 308 3.28 8.82 -14.34
C GLY A 308 4.22 9.93 -13.87
N THR A 309 4.23 10.27 -12.58
CA THR A 309 5.23 11.18 -11.97
C THR A 309 6.60 10.50 -11.85
N TRP A 310 7.63 11.27 -11.53
CA TRP A 310 8.98 10.76 -11.35
C TRP A 310 9.54 11.20 -10.00
N THR A 311 10.26 10.31 -9.33
CA THR A 311 10.87 10.57 -8.03
C THR A 311 12.38 10.38 -8.13
N ALA A 312 13.11 11.27 -7.47
CA ALA A 312 14.55 11.16 -7.28
C ALA A 312 14.87 11.09 -5.79
N ASP A 313 15.70 10.11 -5.41
CA ASP A 313 16.24 9.93 -4.08
C ASP A 313 17.75 10.16 -4.15
N GLY A 314 18.28 11.02 -3.30
CA GLY A 314 19.70 11.34 -3.31
C GLY A 314 20.23 11.72 -1.94
N TYR A 315 21.56 11.87 -1.86
CA TYR A 315 22.23 12.25 -0.62
C TYR A 315 23.34 13.26 -0.85
N THR A 316 23.30 14.35 -0.08
CA THR A 316 24.30 15.41 -0.11
C THR A 316 24.63 15.96 1.29
N GLY A 317 25.58 16.88 1.42
CA GLY A 317 26.00 17.39 2.73
C GLY A 317 27.22 18.30 2.71
N ASN A 318 27.53 18.90 3.87
CA ASN A 318 28.75 19.65 4.18
C ASN A 318 29.04 20.80 3.19
N GLY A 319 28.00 21.50 2.75
CA GLY A 319 28.12 22.62 1.82
C GLY A 319 28.14 22.21 0.33
N TYR A 320 27.99 20.92 0.03
CA TYR A 320 27.82 20.40 -1.34
C TYR A 320 26.33 20.25 -1.69
N GLY A 321 26.09 19.88 -2.95
CA GLY A 321 24.77 19.59 -3.48
C GLY A 321 24.80 18.64 -4.67
N ASP A 322 23.62 18.36 -5.21
CA ASP A 322 23.39 17.54 -6.39
C ASP A 322 22.53 18.30 -7.42
N THR A 323 22.72 17.99 -8.70
CA THR A 323 22.02 18.65 -9.80
C THR A 323 21.31 17.64 -10.69
N TYR A 324 20.05 17.93 -11.01
CA TYR A 324 19.23 17.15 -11.95
C TYR A 324 18.61 18.05 -13.01
N SER A 325 18.23 17.47 -14.15
CA SER A 325 17.29 18.08 -15.07
C SER A 325 15.95 17.36 -15.00
N PHE A 326 14.84 18.07 -15.05
CA PHE A 326 13.51 17.46 -15.01
C PHE A 326 12.53 18.13 -15.98
N GLU A 327 11.45 17.41 -16.34
CA GLU A 327 10.33 17.92 -17.12
C GLU A 327 9.11 18.18 -16.21
N GLY A 328 8.30 19.19 -16.54
CA GLY A 328 7.08 19.51 -15.80
C GLY A 328 7.32 20.31 -14.51
N GLU A 329 6.52 20.08 -13.47
CA GLU A 329 6.56 20.84 -12.22
C GLU A 329 7.13 20.00 -11.06
N LEU A 330 7.85 20.64 -10.14
CA LEU A 330 8.23 20.08 -8.84
C LEU A 330 7.00 20.07 -7.92
N THR A 331 6.54 18.89 -7.53
CA THR A 331 5.31 18.73 -6.74
C THR A 331 5.57 18.41 -5.29
N ASP A 332 6.74 17.85 -4.98
CA ASP A 332 7.10 17.44 -3.62
C ASP A 332 8.61 17.49 -3.39
N PHE A 333 9.02 17.76 -2.15
CA PHE A 333 10.40 17.75 -1.70
C PHE A 333 10.47 17.49 -0.20
N GLY A 334 11.25 16.50 0.22
CA GLY A 334 11.49 16.20 1.62
C GLY A 334 12.88 15.60 1.88
N PRO A 335 13.40 15.68 3.12
CA PRO A 335 12.87 16.46 4.24
C PRO A 335 13.13 17.97 4.07
N VAL A 336 12.30 18.81 4.73
CA VAL A 336 12.45 20.27 4.70
C VAL A 336 13.30 20.77 5.88
N GLU A 337 14.61 20.79 5.67
CA GLU A 337 15.59 21.24 6.66
C GLU A 337 15.95 22.72 6.54
N GLU A 338 16.28 23.39 7.66
CA GLU A 338 16.72 24.80 7.64
C GLU A 338 18.05 24.99 6.87
N PHE A 339 18.89 23.97 6.88
CA PHE A 339 20.17 23.98 6.17
C PHE A 339 20.07 23.54 4.70
N ALA A 340 18.89 23.10 4.24
CA ALA A 340 18.66 22.73 2.84
C ALA A 340 18.24 23.94 1.99
N GLU A 341 18.89 24.11 0.84
CA GLU A 341 18.50 25.10 -0.17
C GLU A 341 18.27 24.39 -1.50
N VAL A 342 17.05 24.48 -2.04
CA VAL A 342 16.71 23.97 -3.36
C VAL A 342 16.55 25.12 -4.34
N ARG A 343 17.16 25.00 -5.51
CA ARG A 343 17.01 25.97 -6.60
C ARG A 343 16.43 25.30 -7.83
N VAL A 344 15.40 25.91 -8.41
CA VAL A 344 14.87 25.54 -9.73
C VAL A 344 15.26 26.65 -10.71
N ASP A 345 15.94 26.26 -11.79
CA ASP A 345 16.53 27.15 -12.80
C ASP A 345 17.38 28.27 -12.17
N GLY A 346 18.17 27.91 -11.16
CA GLY A 346 19.04 28.81 -10.41
C GLY A 346 18.32 29.77 -9.46
N THR A 347 17.00 29.62 -9.27
CA THR A 347 16.20 30.41 -8.32
C THR A 347 15.84 29.58 -7.10
N ALA A 348 16.24 30.04 -5.91
CA ALA A 348 15.87 29.39 -4.66
C ALA A 348 14.34 29.39 -4.46
N ILE A 349 13.79 28.23 -4.12
CA ILE A 349 12.37 28.05 -3.82
C ILE A 349 12.16 27.99 -2.31
N ASP A 350 10.96 28.39 -1.87
CA ASP A 350 10.60 28.32 -0.45
C ASP A 350 10.17 26.89 -0.10
N LEU A 351 11.05 26.13 0.54
CA LEU A 351 10.76 24.75 0.92
C LEU A 351 9.66 24.62 1.97
N ALA A 352 9.30 25.71 2.68
CA ALA A 352 8.19 25.66 3.63
C ALA A 352 6.86 25.28 2.98
N GLN A 353 6.72 25.44 1.66
CA GLN A 353 5.54 25.01 0.91
C GLN A 353 5.38 23.48 0.84
N PHE A 354 6.44 22.72 1.11
CA PHE A 354 6.45 21.25 1.14
C PHE A 354 6.48 20.70 2.58
N ARG A 355 6.45 21.57 3.61
CA ARG A 355 6.28 21.09 4.98
C ARG A 355 4.88 20.51 5.13
N PRO A 356 4.72 19.29 5.66
CA PRO A 356 3.40 18.79 6.02
C PRO A 356 2.75 19.76 7.00
N ASP A 357 1.43 19.95 6.89
CA ASP A 357 0.68 20.79 7.83
C ASP A 357 0.87 20.27 9.27
N GLU A 358 1.10 21.20 10.20
CA GLU A 358 1.19 20.89 11.63
C GLU A 358 -0.18 21.09 12.27
N HIS A 359 -0.63 20.08 12.99
CA HIS A 359 -1.93 20.01 13.64
C HIS A 359 -1.76 19.79 15.15
N THR A 360 -2.76 20.19 15.93
CA THR A 360 -2.89 19.79 17.33
C THR A 360 -4.02 18.79 17.49
N ILE A 361 -3.78 17.65 18.13
CA ILE A 361 -4.80 16.66 18.49
C ILE A 361 -4.99 16.66 20.01
N GLU A 362 -6.24 16.80 20.46
CA GLU A 362 -6.65 16.61 21.86
C GLU A 362 -7.50 15.34 21.94
N VAL A 363 -7.12 14.39 22.81
CA VAL A 363 -7.87 13.16 23.08
C VAL A 363 -8.53 13.29 24.45
N LEU A 364 -9.87 13.33 24.49
CA LEU A 364 -10.63 13.55 25.72
C LEU A 364 -11.53 12.36 26.01
N THR A 365 -11.79 12.06 27.29
CA THR A 365 -12.83 11.08 27.65
C THR A 365 -14.22 11.73 27.71
N THR A 366 -15.25 10.99 27.28
CA THR A 366 -16.64 11.49 27.23
C THR A 366 -17.48 11.12 28.46
N GLU A 367 -17.02 10.19 29.31
CA GLU A 367 -17.72 9.81 30.54
C GLU A 367 -16.93 10.13 31.82
N ASN A 368 -17.65 10.25 32.94
CA ASN A 368 -17.03 10.49 34.24
C ASN A 368 -17.52 9.48 35.31
N PRO A 369 -16.62 8.64 35.86
CA PRO A 369 -15.25 8.35 35.38
C PRO A 369 -15.29 7.26 34.30
N SER A 370 -14.82 7.58 33.09
CA SER A 370 -14.21 6.56 32.22
C SER A 370 -12.73 6.89 32.07
N GLU A 371 -11.93 5.87 32.26
CA GLU A 371 -10.55 5.79 31.82
C GLU A 371 -10.57 5.31 30.36
N LEU A 372 -9.62 5.78 29.55
CA LEU A 372 -9.55 5.57 28.10
C LEU A 372 -8.11 5.21 27.73
N ASP A 373 -7.89 3.96 27.35
CA ASP A 373 -6.73 3.55 26.58
C ASP A 373 -6.98 3.90 25.11
N TYR A 374 -6.03 4.58 24.48
CA TYR A 374 -6.11 4.90 23.07
C TYR A 374 -4.77 4.77 22.37
N ALA A 375 -4.85 4.62 21.06
CA ALA A 375 -3.74 4.69 20.16
C ALA A 375 -4.19 5.33 18.84
N PHE A 376 -3.27 6.02 18.18
CA PHE A 376 -3.49 6.60 16.86
C PHE A 376 -2.21 6.64 16.05
N THR A 377 -2.34 6.66 14.73
CA THR A 377 -1.20 6.87 13.83
C THR A 377 -1.39 8.07 12.92
N THR A 378 -0.28 8.71 12.55
CA THR A 378 -0.24 9.87 11.66
C THR A 378 0.79 9.67 10.56
N SER A 379 0.61 10.36 9.43
CA SER A 379 1.55 10.27 8.30
C SER A 379 2.87 11.03 8.53
N GLY A 380 3.05 11.66 9.68
CA GLY A 380 4.24 12.42 10.04
C GLY A 380 4.38 12.58 11.55
N GLU A 381 5.53 13.11 11.96
CA GLU A 381 6.00 13.20 13.35
C GLU A 381 4.91 13.62 14.36
N ILE A 382 4.82 12.88 15.47
CA ILE A 382 3.99 13.22 16.63
C ILE A 382 4.90 13.75 17.75
N THR A 383 4.46 14.79 18.45
CA THR A 383 5.16 15.35 19.61
C THR A 383 4.18 15.56 20.77
N PRO A 384 4.40 14.94 21.94
CA PRO A 384 3.59 15.17 23.13
C PRO A 384 3.61 16.64 23.55
N VAL A 385 2.46 17.16 24.00
CA VAL A 385 2.36 18.52 24.57
C VAL A 385 2.27 18.41 26.09
N THR A 386 3.39 18.67 26.76
CA THR A 386 3.53 18.53 28.22
C THR A 386 3.34 19.84 28.99
N ASP A 387 3.48 20.99 28.33
CA ASP A 387 3.49 22.33 28.95
C ASP A 387 2.13 23.07 28.90
N VAL A 388 1.02 22.38 29.14
CA VAL A 388 -0.34 22.98 29.15
C VAL A 388 -1.05 22.80 30.50
N GLU A 389 -1.87 23.77 30.90
CA GLU A 389 -2.55 23.75 32.21
C GLU A 389 -3.62 22.64 32.31
N GLU A 390 -4.23 22.29 31.17
CA GLU A 390 -5.24 21.23 31.05
C GLU A 390 -4.86 20.34 29.87
N ASN A 391 -5.10 19.04 30.03
CA ASN A 391 -4.90 18.00 29.02
C ASN A 391 -3.47 17.84 28.48
N ALA A 392 -2.46 18.02 29.33
CA ALA A 392 -1.08 17.72 28.96
C ALA A 392 -0.91 16.22 28.78
N ALA A 393 -0.23 15.81 27.70
CA ALA A 393 0.24 14.43 27.59
C ALA A 393 1.14 14.10 28.80
N SER A 394 0.96 12.92 29.38
CA SER A 394 1.66 12.52 30.61
C SER A 394 2.70 11.44 30.33
N GLY A 395 3.59 11.18 31.28
CA GLY A 395 4.70 10.21 31.12
C GLY A 395 4.27 8.73 31.02
N ASN A 396 2.97 8.47 30.92
CA ASN A 396 2.37 7.17 30.59
C ASN A 396 2.00 7.05 29.10
N ASP A 397 2.21 8.10 28.31
CA ASP A 397 2.00 8.11 26.88
C ASP A 397 3.33 7.84 26.16
N SER A 398 3.30 7.09 25.06
CA SER A 398 4.46 6.83 24.22
C SER A 398 4.23 7.28 22.79
N VAL A 399 5.28 7.77 22.14
CA VAL A 399 5.28 8.09 20.71
C VAL A 399 6.43 7.36 20.04
N THR A 400 6.13 6.65 18.96
CA THR A 400 7.11 5.86 18.20
C THR A 400 6.94 6.07 16.71
N GLU A 401 8.06 6.15 15.98
CA GLU A 401 8.06 6.00 14.53
C GLU A 401 7.97 4.51 14.19
N THR A 402 7.16 4.16 13.20
CA THR A 402 6.95 2.78 12.75
C THR A 402 7.79 2.49 11.50
N ASP A 403 8.00 1.20 11.19
CA ASP A 403 8.85 0.75 10.08
C ASP A 403 8.44 1.28 8.69
N ASP A 404 7.20 1.73 8.51
CA ASP A 404 6.68 2.28 7.25
C ASP A 404 6.77 3.82 7.16
N GLY A 405 7.39 4.47 8.15
CA GLY A 405 7.56 5.92 8.23
C GLY A 405 6.33 6.66 8.78
N THR A 406 5.27 5.96 9.19
CA THR A 406 4.17 6.56 9.96
C THR A 406 4.54 6.67 11.44
N TRP A 407 3.89 7.57 12.16
CA TRP A 407 4.13 7.78 13.59
C TRP A 407 2.93 7.28 14.39
N ARG A 408 3.18 6.63 15.51
CA ARG A 408 2.18 6.10 16.43
C ARG A 408 2.27 6.81 17.78
N ALA A 409 1.12 7.14 18.35
CA ALA A 409 1.00 7.45 19.76
C ALA A 409 0.12 6.40 20.45
N ASP A 410 0.57 5.94 21.60
CA ASP A 410 -0.21 5.14 22.54
C ASP A 410 -0.33 5.96 23.83
N GLY A 411 -1.53 6.04 24.39
CA GLY A 411 -1.75 6.85 25.57
C GLY A 411 -2.92 6.37 26.41
N TYR A 412 -2.97 6.91 27.63
CA TYR A 412 -4.01 6.59 28.58
C TYR A 412 -4.46 7.85 29.31
N THR A 413 -5.77 8.12 29.24
CA THR A 413 -6.35 9.31 29.86
C THR A 413 -7.64 9.01 30.61
N GLY A 414 -8.06 9.89 31.52
CA GLY A 414 -9.20 9.61 32.38
C GLY A 414 -9.52 10.67 33.43
N ASN A 415 -10.55 10.41 34.23
CA ASN A 415 -10.94 11.25 35.38
C ASN A 415 -11.31 12.71 35.02
N GLY A 416 -11.75 12.96 33.78
CA GLY A 416 -12.10 14.29 33.29
C GLY A 416 -10.92 15.11 32.76
N TYR A 417 -9.78 14.45 32.53
CA TYR A 417 -8.63 14.96 31.79
C TYR A 417 -8.58 14.34 30.38
N GLY A 418 -7.66 14.83 29.56
CA GLY A 418 -7.34 14.33 28.23
C GLY A 418 -5.85 14.51 27.97
N ASP A 419 -5.39 14.14 26.78
CA ASP A 419 -3.98 14.27 26.39
C ASP A 419 -3.89 15.06 25.09
N THR A 420 -2.80 15.82 24.92
CA THR A 420 -2.61 16.70 23.76
C THR A 420 -1.29 16.38 23.08
N TYR A 421 -1.33 16.27 21.75
CA TYR A 421 -0.16 16.09 20.90
C TYR A 421 -0.16 17.14 19.78
N ARG A 422 1.03 17.47 19.28
CA ARG A 422 1.20 18.03 17.95
C ARG A 422 1.51 16.90 16.99
N PHE A 423 1.02 16.97 15.77
CA PHE A 423 1.43 16.03 14.74
C PHE A 423 1.54 16.70 13.39
N ARG A 424 2.36 16.15 12.50
CA ARG A 424 2.47 16.56 11.10
C ARG A 424 1.69 15.63 10.19
N GLY A 425 1.12 16.17 9.12
CA GLY A 425 0.42 15.39 8.10
C GLY A 425 -1.01 15.02 8.51
N GLU A 426 -1.46 13.82 8.16
CA GLU A 426 -2.85 13.39 8.38
C GLU A 426 -2.96 12.38 9.52
N LEU A 427 -4.07 12.43 10.28
CA LEU A 427 -4.48 11.33 11.14
C LEU A 427 -4.89 10.16 10.25
N LEU A 428 -4.35 8.97 10.51
CA LEU A 428 -4.57 7.76 9.69
C LEU A 428 -5.44 6.73 10.41
N THR A 429 -5.23 6.52 11.70
CA THR A 429 -5.95 5.52 12.53
C THR A 429 -6.26 6.09 13.90
N PHE A 430 -7.28 5.55 14.58
CA PHE A 430 -7.59 5.88 15.98
C PHE A 430 -8.40 4.74 16.61
N GLY A 431 -8.08 4.34 17.84
CA GLY A 431 -8.82 3.31 18.58
C GLY A 431 -8.09 2.91 19.86
N PRO A 432 -8.38 1.73 20.44
CA PRO A 432 -9.51 0.86 20.12
C PRO A 432 -10.85 1.42 20.58
N ASP A 433 -10.88 2.26 21.61
CA ASP A 433 -12.12 2.76 22.21
C ASP A 433 -12.56 4.11 21.61
N VAL A 434 -13.22 4.02 20.46
CA VAL A 434 -13.79 5.18 19.75
C VAL A 434 -15.11 5.68 20.35
N ASP A 435 -15.81 4.84 21.12
CA ASP A 435 -17.15 5.14 21.63
C ASP A 435 -17.09 6.07 22.86
N HIS A 436 -16.01 5.98 23.64
CA HIS A 436 -15.81 6.80 24.84
C HIS A 436 -14.84 7.97 24.63
N ALA A 437 -14.26 8.13 23.44
CA ALA A 437 -13.34 9.21 23.09
C ALA A 437 -14.04 10.41 22.41
N GLU A 438 -13.67 11.63 22.79
CA GLU A 438 -13.87 12.85 22.00
C GLU A 438 -12.51 13.36 21.56
N VAL A 439 -12.22 13.22 20.26
CA VAL A 439 -10.97 13.69 19.65
C VAL A 439 -11.22 15.01 18.95
N ARG A 440 -10.34 15.99 19.17
CA ARG A 440 -10.35 17.27 18.47
C ARG A 440 -9.05 17.48 17.72
N ILE A 441 -9.13 17.78 16.43
CA ILE A 441 -8.00 18.27 15.63
C ILE A 441 -8.19 19.76 15.42
N ASP A 442 -7.19 20.55 15.81
CA ASP A 442 -7.20 22.01 15.77
C ASP A 442 -8.46 22.62 16.44
N GLY A 443 -8.87 22.01 17.55
CA GLY A 443 -10.05 22.39 18.33
C GLY A 443 -11.40 22.01 17.69
N SER A 444 -11.40 21.28 16.57
CA SER A 444 -12.60 20.78 15.89
C SER A 444 -12.80 19.29 16.17
N VAL A 445 -14.00 18.90 16.62
CA VAL A 445 -14.33 17.50 16.90
C VAL A 445 -14.29 16.68 15.62
N VAL A 446 -13.60 15.53 15.67
CA VAL A 446 -13.44 14.57 14.58
C VAL A 446 -14.47 13.44 14.72
N ASP A 447 -15.01 12.98 13.59
CA ASP A 447 -15.84 11.76 13.54
C ASP A 447 -14.93 10.53 13.44
N LEU A 448 -14.78 9.82 14.55
CA LEU A 448 -13.89 8.65 14.66
C LEU A 448 -14.43 7.40 13.94
N SER A 449 -15.70 7.38 13.53
CA SER A 449 -16.31 6.18 12.95
C SER A 449 -15.73 5.74 11.58
N GLY A 450 -14.96 6.63 10.94
CA GLY A 450 -14.26 6.35 9.69
C GLY A 450 -12.81 5.88 9.86
N TYR A 451 -12.29 5.89 11.09
CA TYR A 451 -10.91 5.48 11.39
C TYR A 451 -10.87 4.01 11.79
N GLU A 452 -9.90 3.29 11.25
CA GLU A 452 -9.60 1.95 11.72
C GLU A 452 -8.78 2.03 13.02
N THR A 453 -8.90 1.01 13.86
CA THR A 453 -8.03 0.88 15.03
C THR A 453 -6.61 0.58 14.55
N PRO A 454 -5.59 1.30 15.06
CA PRO A 454 -4.21 0.96 14.78
C PRO A 454 -3.97 -0.53 15.09
N PRO A 455 -3.23 -1.29 14.26
CA PRO A 455 -2.84 -2.64 14.66
C PRO A 455 -2.09 -2.57 15.99
N ASP A 456 -2.37 -3.51 16.90
CA ASP A 456 -1.58 -3.59 18.13
C ASP A 456 -0.10 -3.78 17.74
N PRO A 457 0.84 -3.05 18.37
CA PRO A 457 2.25 -3.30 18.15
C PRO A 457 2.54 -4.76 18.47
N ALA A 458 3.46 -5.37 17.71
CA ALA A 458 3.92 -6.73 18.02
C ALA A 458 4.34 -6.76 19.49
N VAL A 459 3.79 -7.70 20.27
CA VAL A 459 4.12 -7.82 21.69
C VAL A 459 5.61 -8.17 21.80
N VAL A 460 6.41 -7.24 22.30
CA VAL A 460 7.86 -7.43 22.39
C VAL A 460 8.23 -8.18 23.67
N VAL A 461 8.60 -9.44 23.51
CA VAL A 461 9.06 -10.27 24.63
C VAL A 461 10.51 -9.94 24.96
N GLY A 462 10.79 -9.57 26.22
CA GLY A 462 12.13 -9.22 26.69
C GLY A 462 12.56 -7.76 26.48
N GLY A 463 11.69 -6.93 25.89
CA GLY A 463 11.95 -5.52 25.57
C GLY A 463 13.07 -5.35 24.54
N GLY A 464 13.76 -4.21 24.58
CA GLY A 464 14.77 -3.84 23.61
C GLY A 464 14.13 -3.28 22.35
N ASP A 465 14.68 -3.62 21.18
CA ASP A 465 14.17 -3.11 19.90
C ASP A 465 12.68 -3.40 19.73
N GLY A 466 11.92 -2.37 19.36
CA GLY A 466 10.47 -2.43 19.18
C GLY A 466 9.64 -2.25 20.46
N TYR A 467 10.27 -2.16 21.63
CA TYR A 467 9.56 -1.82 22.87
C TYR A 467 9.08 -0.36 22.81
N SER A 468 7.78 -0.11 22.95
CA SER A 468 7.20 1.23 22.81
C SER A 468 7.39 2.13 24.03
N GLY A 469 7.56 1.55 25.22
CA GLY A 469 7.69 2.30 26.47
C GLY A 469 9.08 2.87 26.74
N THR A 470 9.96 3.03 25.73
CA THR A 470 11.31 3.59 25.94
C THR A 470 11.28 5.01 26.48
N VAL A 471 12.30 5.40 27.24
CA VAL A 471 12.50 6.78 27.71
C VAL A 471 13.73 7.33 26.99
N PRO A 472 13.60 8.36 26.11
CA PRO A 472 14.73 8.98 25.43
C PRO A 472 15.50 9.94 26.35
N GLU A 473 16.77 10.22 26.03
CA GLU A 473 17.60 11.16 26.81
C GLU A 473 17.01 12.57 26.86
N SER A 474 16.21 12.97 25.86
CA SER A 474 15.52 14.26 25.83
C SER A 474 14.53 14.46 26.98
N GLU A 475 14.05 13.38 27.61
CA GLU A 475 13.19 13.41 28.80
C GLU A 475 13.98 13.47 30.12
N ALA A 476 15.31 13.42 30.07
CA ALA A 476 16.14 13.41 31.27
C ALA A 476 16.19 14.77 31.99
N ASP A 477 15.90 14.77 33.30
CA ASP A 477 16.21 15.91 34.17
C ASP A 477 17.71 15.97 34.52
N VAL A 478 18.35 14.80 34.57
CA VAL A 478 19.78 14.67 34.84
C VAL A 478 20.36 13.42 34.19
N VAL A 479 21.41 13.61 33.39
CA VAL A 479 22.21 12.52 32.81
C VAL A 479 23.42 12.23 33.70
N VAL A 480 23.69 10.94 33.98
CA VAL A 480 24.77 10.49 34.85
C VAL A 480 25.63 9.42 34.19
N SER A 481 26.96 9.52 34.33
CA SER A 481 27.90 8.52 33.78
C SER A 481 28.85 7.93 34.84
N THR A 482 28.77 8.40 36.08
CA THR A 482 29.61 7.91 37.18
C THR A 482 28.81 7.57 38.44
N ARG A 483 29.35 6.67 39.28
CA ARG A 483 28.75 6.32 40.59
C ARG A 483 28.49 7.54 41.47
N GLY A 484 29.37 8.55 41.40
CA GLY A 484 29.25 9.77 42.19
C GLY A 484 28.06 10.61 41.74
N GLU A 485 27.90 10.77 40.42
CA GLU A 485 26.78 11.49 39.81
C GLU A 485 25.47 10.76 40.05
N LEU A 486 25.39 9.45 39.79
CA LEU A 486 24.19 8.65 40.05
C LEU A 486 23.75 8.78 41.51
N ALA A 487 24.67 8.61 42.46
CA ALA A 487 24.35 8.76 43.88
C ALA A 487 23.91 10.20 44.22
N SER A 488 24.50 11.22 43.60
CA SER A 488 24.12 12.62 43.84
C SER A 488 22.76 12.96 43.22
N ALA A 489 22.48 12.47 42.02
CA ALA A 489 21.22 12.64 41.30
C ALA A 489 20.07 12.00 42.08
N LEU A 490 20.20 10.72 42.45
CA LEU A 490 19.17 10.03 43.23
C LEU A 490 18.91 10.69 44.60
N ASN A 491 19.93 11.23 45.27
CA ASN A 491 19.72 11.95 46.54
C ASN A 491 19.08 13.33 46.37
N GLY A 492 19.12 13.90 45.16
CA GLY A 492 18.58 15.22 44.83
C GLY A 492 17.24 15.20 44.11
N ALA A 493 16.86 14.05 43.54
CA ALA A 493 15.67 13.87 42.74
C ALA A 493 14.38 13.99 43.57
N ALA A 494 13.35 14.54 42.93
CA ALA A 494 11.99 14.63 43.42
C ALA A 494 11.07 13.74 42.57
N SER A 495 9.87 13.45 43.08
CA SER A 495 8.84 12.77 42.31
C SER A 495 8.54 13.53 41.01
N GLY A 496 8.52 12.79 39.90
CA GLY A 496 8.43 13.30 38.53
C GLY A 496 9.78 13.35 37.80
N ASP A 497 10.90 13.34 38.52
CA ASP A 497 12.22 13.48 37.90
C ASP A 497 12.67 12.19 37.19
N VAL A 498 13.34 12.35 36.04
CA VAL A 498 14.04 11.30 35.29
C VAL A 498 15.55 11.39 35.53
N VAL A 499 16.10 10.38 36.21
CA VAL A 499 17.54 10.18 36.34
C VAL A 499 17.99 9.23 35.23
N TYR A 500 18.72 9.76 34.26
CA TYR A 500 19.11 9.04 33.06
C TYR A 500 20.56 8.56 33.13
N VAL A 501 20.78 7.25 32.97
CA VAL A 501 22.12 6.68 32.87
C VAL A 501 22.58 6.83 31.43
N ASP A 502 23.71 7.49 31.24
CA ASP A 502 24.35 7.64 29.94
C ASP A 502 24.54 6.26 29.26
N PRO A 503 24.16 6.08 27.99
CA PRO A 503 24.21 4.80 27.28
C PRO A 503 25.57 4.11 27.28
N ASP A 504 26.65 4.89 27.22
CA ASP A 504 28.02 4.41 27.21
C ASP A 504 28.56 4.13 28.63
N ALA A 505 27.79 4.46 29.68
CA ALA A 505 28.24 4.32 31.04
C ALA A 505 28.14 2.89 31.56
N SER A 506 29.21 2.46 32.23
CA SER A 506 29.25 1.23 33.04
C SER A 506 29.63 1.61 34.47
N ILE A 507 28.62 1.74 35.33
CA ILE A 507 28.70 2.29 36.68
C ILE A 507 28.74 1.16 37.71
N ASN A 508 29.92 0.85 38.24
CA ASN A 508 30.06 -0.10 39.33
C ASN A 508 29.67 0.50 40.70
N VAL A 509 28.77 -0.17 41.43
CA VAL A 509 28.26 0.12 42.78
C VAL A 509 28.60 -1.06 43.72
N PRO A 510 29.86 -1.19 44.17
CA PRO A 510 30.32 -2.40 44.87
C PRO A 510 30.09 -2.38 46.39
N ASP A 511 29.76 -1.23 46.97
CA ASP A 511 29.97 -0.96 48.41
C ASP A 511 28.80 -0.26 49.11
N ARG A 512 27.64 -0.15 48.46
CA ARG A 512 26.46 0.56 48.96
C ARG A 512 25.18 0.09 48.29
N GLU A 513 24.06 0.48 48.88
CA GLU A 513 22.72 0.34 48.30
C GLU A 513 22.27 1.77 47.94
N LEU A 514 21.97 2.02 46.67
CA LEU A 514 21.39 3.29 46.24
C LEU A 514 19.87 3.16 46.26
N THR A 515 19.19 4.16 46.85
CA THR A 515 17.73 4.22 46.90
C THR A 515 17.25 5.15 45.78
N ILE A 516 16.34 4.66 44.95
CA ILE A 516 15.58 5.44 43.99
C ILE A 516 14.39 6.05 44.74
N PRO A 517 14.30 7.39 44.87
CA PRO A 517 13.25 8.04 45.66
C PRO A 517 11.86 7.84 45.08
N SER A 518 10.84 8.11 45.89
CA SER A 518 9.46 7.94 45.43
C SER A 518 9.10 8.80 44.22
N GLY A 519 8.39 8.20 43.26
CA GLY A 519 7.93 8.89 42.06
C GLY A 519 9.02 9.18 41.03
N VAL A 520 10.22 8.61 41.16
CA VAL A 520 11.37 8.86 40.26
C VAL A 520 11.50 7.76 39.23
N THR A 521 11.83 8.12 38.00
CA THR A 521 12.22 7.19 36.93
C THR A 521 13.75 7.10 36.86
N LEU A 522 14.29 5.88 36.94
CA LEU A 522 15.68 5.58 36.58
C LEU A 522 15.70 4.95 35.19
N ALA A 523 16.23 5.67 34.20
CA ALA A 523 16.13 5.31 32.78
C ALA A 523 17.51 5.17 32.10
N SER A 524 17.54 4.50 30.95
CA SER A 524 18.55 4.61 29.90
C SER A 524 17.92 4.23 28.55
N ASP A 525 18.71 4.13 27.48
CA ASP A 525 18.24 4.08 26.09
C ASP A 525 18.05 2.67 25.49
N ARG A 526 18.00 1.60 26.29
CA ARG A 526 17.87 0.24 25.73
C ARG A 526 16.64 0.15 24.81
N GLY A 527 16.85 -0.30 23.57
CA GLY A 527 15.81 -0.40 22.54
C GLY A 527 15.60 0.84 21.67
N ILE A 528 16.34 1.92 21.92
CA ILE A 528 16.42 3.10 21.04
C ILE A 528 17.64 2.92 20.13
N ASP A 529 17.45 3.01 18.82
CA ASP A 529 18.53 2.91 17.82
C ASP A 529 19.45 1.69 17.98
N GLY A 530 18.92 0.57 18.46
CA GLY A 530 19.67 -0.67 18.70
C GLY A 530 20.57 -0.64 19.94
N SER A 531 20.38 0.32 20.86
CA SER A 531 21.18 0.43 22.07
C SER A 531 20.87 -0.67 23.09
N ASP A 532 21.92 -1.12 23.79
CA ASP A 532 21.83 -2.07 24.91
C ASP A 532 21.37 -1.41 26.22
N GLY A 533 21.42 -0.07 26.31
CA GLY A 533 21.26 0.66 27.56
C GLY A 533 22.55 0.77 28.39
N GLY A 534 22.64 1.85 29.16
CA GLY A 534 23.65 2.06 30.19
C GLY A 534 23.61 0.96 31.26
N GLU A 535 24.74 0.75 31.94
CA GLU A 535 24.93 -0.40 32.83
C GLU A 535 25.21 0.01 34.29
N ILE A 536 24.46 -0.57 35.24
CA ILE A 536 24.73 -0.51 36.68
C ILE A 536 25.24 -1.87 37.14
N ARG A 537 26.50 -1.90 37.59
CA ARG A 537 27.18 -3.13 38.01
C ARG A 537 27.29 -3.28 39.51
N ALA A 538 27.24 -4.51 39.98
CA ALA A 538 27.60 -4.90 41.34
C ALA A 538 28.71 -5.97 41.32
N ASP A 539 29.94 -5.53 41.07
CA ASP A 539 31.11 -6.43 40.99
C ASP A 539 31.40 -7.15 42.33
N ASP A 540 30.97 -6.57 43.44
CA ASP A 540 31.12 -7.11 44.79
C ASP A 540 29.75 -7.36 45.44
N VAL A 541 29.67 -8.41 46.24
CA VAL A 541 28.45 -8.72 47.00
C VAL A 541 28.36 -7.84 48.25
N TYR A 542 27.49 -6.84 48.20
CA TYR A 542 27.23 -5.91 49.29
C TYR A 542 25.73 -5.72 49.55
N GLY A 543 25.34 -5.67 50.84
CA GLY A 543 23.96 -5.40 51.24
C GLY A 543 22.95 -6.37 50.62
N GLU A 544 21.80 -5.84 50.22
CA GLU A 544 20.76 -6.52 49.44
C GLU A 544 20.94 -6.33 47.93
N GLY A 545 21.86 -5.47 47.46
CA GLY A 545 22.04 -5.16 46.04
C GLY A 545 22.52 -3.73 45.77
N PRO A 546 22.84 -3.39 44.51
CA PRO A 546 23.22 -2.03 44.13
C PRO A 546 22.05 -1.04 44.22
N LEU A 547 20.81 -1.50 44.01
CA LEU A 547 19.62 -0.65 43.87
C LEU A 547 18.44 -1.11 44.74
N GLN A 548 17.68 -0.14 45.25
CA GLN A 548 16.41 -0.33 45.95
C GLN A 548 15.43 0.80 45.62
N THR A 549 14.13 0.53 45.67
CA THR A 549 13.09 1.55 45.37
C THR A 549 12.38 2.03 46.63
N GLU A 550 11.91 3.27 46.62
CA GLU A 550 10.75 3.71 47.41
C GLU A 550 9.44 3.43 46.61
N ASP A 551 8.34 4.13 46.93
CA ASP A 551 7.02 3.98 46.28
C ASP A 551 6.96 4.65 44.89
N ASP A 552 6.16 4.13 43.96
CA ASP A 552 5.87 4.72 42.65
C ASP A 552 7.13 4.96 41.80
N VAL A 553 8.08 4.04 41.83
CA VAL A 553 9.34 4.11 41.06
C VAL A 553 9.24 3.33 39.77
N ARG A 554 9.75 3.90 38.67
CA ARG A 554 9.98 3.19 37.41
C ARG A 554 11.47 2.96 37.16
N VAL A 555 11.84 1.75 36.75
CA VAL A 555 13.21 1.40 36.36
C VAL A 555 13.18 0.82 34.94
N THR A 556 13.74 1.53 33.97
CA THR A 556 13.59 1.19 32.55
C THR A 556 14.83 1.40 31.69
N GLY A 557 14.96 0.61 30.63
CA GLY A 557 15.90 0.88 29.55
C GLY A 557 17.38 0.68 29.89
N LEU A 558 17.73 -0.01 30.99
CA LEU A 558 19.11 -0.19 31.44
C LEU A 558 19.48 -1.65 31.74
N ARG A 559 20.78 -1.89 31.87
CA ARG A 559 21.35 -3.17 32.30
C ARG A 559 21.77 -3.14 33.76
N ILE A 560 21.43 -4.17 34.51
CA ILE A 560 21.82 -4.34 35.91
C ILE A 560 22.56 -5.68 36.04
N THR A 561 23.88 -5.62 36.25
CA THR A 561 24.75 -6.80 36.14
C THR A 561 25.47 -7.11 37.45
N GLY A 562 25.37 -8.36 37.89
CA GLY A 562 26.07 -8.91 39.05
C GLY A 562 27.38 -9.61 38.68
N SER A 563 27.97 -10.31 39.64
CA SER A 563 29.31 -10.92 39.51
C SER A 563 29.31 -12.37 38.98
N ILE A 564 28.13 -12.95 38.77
CA ILE A 564 27.98 -14.35 38.33
C ILE A 564 27.68 -14.40 36.83
N ASP A 565 28.37 -15.27 36.11
CA ASP A 565 28.19 -15.50 34.67
C ASP A 565 27.83 -16.96 34.33
N GLU A 566 27.78 -17.83 35.34
CA GLU A 566 27.49 -19.25 35.20
C GLU A 566 26.77 -19.82 36.43
N TYR A 567 26.41 -21.10 36.40
CA TYR A 567 25.91 -21.78 37.61
C TYR A 567 26.99 -21.85 38.69
N VAL A 568 26.66 -21.38 39.91
CA VAL A 568 27.59 -21.38 41.04
C VAL A 568 27.05 -22.12 42.27
N GLU A 569 27.96 -22.72 43.02
CA GLU A 569 27.66 -23.33 44.32
C GLU A 569 27.19 -22.28 45.33
N PHE A 570 26.33 -22.69 46.26
CA PHE A 570 25.82 -21.82 47.31
C PHE A 570 26.96 -21.19 48.13
N SER A 571 26.95 -19.86 48.23
CA SER A 571 27.87 -19.12 49.08
C SER A 571 27.19 -17.92 49.74
N ARG A 572 27.82 -17.36 50.78
CA ARG A 572 27.38 -16.13 51.44
C ARG A 572 28.55 -15.16 51.53
N PRO A 573 28.32 -13.83 51.51
CA PRO A 573 27.02 -13.14 51.41
C PRO A 573 26.33 -13.32 50.04
N VAL A 574 25.06 -12.90 49.94
CA VAL A 574 24.26 -12.92 48.70
C VAL A 574 23.54 -11.59 48.53
N HIS A 575 23.24 -11.20 47.30
CA HIS A 575 22.56 -9.94 46.95
C HIS A 575 21.65 -10.12 45.73
N SER A 576 20.79 -9.13 45.49
CA SER A 576 19.89 -9.05 44.34
C SER A 576 20.28 -7.86 43.46
N GLY A 577 19.77 -7.80 42.23
CA GLY A 577 20.01 -6.64 41.35
C GLY A 577 19.21 -5.42 41.79
N LEU A 578 17.89 -5.61 41.91
CA LEU A 578 16.95 -4.59 42.33
C LEU A 578 16.07 -5.12 43.46
N THR A 579 16.02 -4.40 44.58
CA THR A 579 15.08 -4.71 45.67
C THR A 579 13.95 -3.70 45.72
N VAL A 580 12.74 -4.13 45.36
CA VAL A 580 11.53 -3.29 45.40
C VAL A 580 10.99 -3.26 46.82
N LYS A 581 10.99 -2.09 47.45
CA LYS A 581 10.52 -1.90 48.84
C LYS A 581 9.27 -1.04 48.97
N GLY A 582 8.97 -0.21 47.98
CA GLY A 582 7.73 0.57 47.92
C GLY A 582 6.69 -0.07 47.01
N ALA A 583 5.46 0.40 47.13
CA ALA A 583 4.33 -0.02 46.31
C ALA A 583 4.27 0.78 45.00
N GLY A 584 3.53 0.29 44.00
CA GLY A 584 3.31 1.02 42.75
C GLY A 584 4.52 1.07 41.80
N CYS A 585 5.53 0.22 42.03
CA CYS A 585 6.72 0.22 41.19
C CYS A 585 6.54 -0.57 39.89
N GLU A 586 7.22 -0.09 38.85
CA GLU A 586 7.28 -0.66 37.52
C GLU A 586 8.75 -0.93 37.14
N ILE A 587 9.00 -2.11 36.59
CA ILE A 587 10.32 -2.58 36.17
C ILE A 587 10.15 -3.13 34.76
N ASP A 588 10.67 -2.41 33.78
CA ASP A 588 10.38 -2.66 32.38
C ASP A 588 11.60 -2.49 31.49
N ASN A 589 11.67 -3.19 30.36
CA ASN A 589 12.74 -2.99 29.37
C ASN A 589 14.17 -3.00 29.95
N VAL A 590 14.41 -3.82 30.97
CA VAL A 590 15.72 -3.97 31.59
C VAL A 590 16.36 -5.31 31.25
N GLU A 591 17.69 -5.34 31.21
CA GLU A 591 18.45 -6.60 31.28
C GLU A 591 18.98 -6.77 32.70
N ILE A 592 18.66 -7.88 33.38
CA ILE A 592 19.14 -8.15 34.73
C ILE A 592 19.81 -9.52 34.82
N SER A 593 21.10 -9.54 35.16
CA SER A 593 21.85 -10.78 35.22
C SER A 593 22.88 -10.89 36.33
N GLY A 594 23.26 -12.12 36.67
CA GLY A 594 24.43 -12.40 37.49
C GLY A 594 24.31 -12.21 39.00
N PHE A 595 23.10 -12.24 39.55
CA PHE A 595 22.87 -12.08 40.99
C PHE A 595 22.74 -13.42 41.74
N SER A 596 23.34 -13.46 42.93
CA SER A 596 23.39 -14.67 43.77
C SER A 596 22.08 -14.97 44.51
N TYR A 597 21.28 -13.94 44.84
CA TYR A 597 19.97 -14.11 45.46
C TYR A 597 18.87 -14.11 44.41
N GLY A 598 18.76 -13.04 43.62
CA GLY A 598 17.93 -12.98 42.43
C GLY A 598 18.02 -11.65 41.68
N GLY A 599 17.51 -11.58 40.47
CA GLY A 599 17.51 -10.34 39.68
C GLY A 599 16.66 -9.26 40.34
N VAL A 600 15.36 -9.52 40.47
CA VAL A 600 14.37 -8.64 41.09
C VAL A 600 13.82 -9.27 42.37
N LYS A 601 13.95 -8.55 43.49
CA LYS A 601 13.46 -8.99 44.80
C LYS A 601 12.32 -8.09 45.27
N LEU A 602 11.12 -8.63 45.24
CA LEU A 602 9.91 -7.93 45.64
C LEU A 602 9.67 -8.09 47.15
N GLN A 603 9.59 -6.96 47.87
CA GLN A 603 9.03 -6.89 49.22
C GLN A 603 7.61 -6.34 49.23
N GLU A 604 7.20 -5.69 48.14
CA GLU A 604 5.86 -5.20 47.82
C GLU A 604 5.49 -5.64 46.40
N PRO A 605 4.18 -5.70 46.04
CA PRO A 605 3.75 -5.96 44.67
C PRO A 605 4.31 -4.93 43.68
N ALA A 606 4.62 -5.39 42.47
CA ALA A 606 5.15 -4.56 41.38
C ALA A 606 4.71 -5.11 40.02
N TYR A 607 4.84 -4.28 39.00
CA TYR A 607 4.72 -4.67 37.60
C TYR A 607 6.12 -4.92 37.03
N VAL A 608 6.38 -6.15 36.55
CA VAL A 608 7.67 -6.54 35.98
C VAL A 608 7.45 -7.07 34.57
N HIS A 609 7.87 -6.33 33.55
CA HIS A 609 7.52 -6.69 32.18
C HIS A 609 8.58 -6.38 31.14
N HIS A 610 8.44 -6.98 29.96
CA HIS A 610 9.26 -6.65 28.78
C HIS A 610 10.77 -6.62 29.09
N SER A 611 11.24 -7.51 29.97
CA SER A 611 12.62 -7.49 30.47
C SER A 611 13.33 -8.79 30.18
N TYR A 612 14.65 -8.74 29.99
CA TYR A 612 15.51 -9.91 29.85
C TYR A 612 16.20 -10.24 31.17
N ILE A 613 15.72 -11.26 31.88
CA ILE A 613 16.21 -11.59 33.23
C ILE A 613 16.87 -12.96 33.20
N HIS A 614 18.19 -13.02 33.37
CA HIS A 614 18.92 -14.25 33.13
C HIS A 614 20.17 -14.48 33.99
N THR A 615 20.73 -15.68 33.93
CA THR A 615 22.01 -16.03 34.57
C THR A 615 22.05 -15.79 36.10
N ASN A 616 20.88 -15.77 36.76
CA ASN A 616 20.80 -15.73 38.22
C ASN A 616 20.85 -17.17 38.74
N ALA A 617 22.03 -17.81 38.70
CA ALA A 617 22.16 -19.28 38.75
C ALA A 617 22.90 -19.82 39.99
N MET A 618 22.56 -19.40 41.21
CA MET A 618 23.18 -19.95 42.44
C MET A 618 22.40 -21.14 43.02
N ASP A 619 23.10 -22.20 43.45
CA ASP A 619 22.48 -23.32 44.17
C ASP A 619 21.66 -22.85 45.38
N GLY A 620 20.45 -23.39 45.53
CA GLY A 620 19.50 -23.05 46.58
C GLY A 620 18.93 -21.62 46.57
N LEU A 621 19.41 -20.73 45.68
CA LEU A 621 18.95 -19.35 45.50
C LEU A 621 18.77 -19.06 44.00
N GLY A 622 19.26 -17.93 43.47
CA GLY A 622 19.25 -17.63 42.03
C GLY A 622 17.86 -17.44 41.42
N TYR A 623 17.09 -16.46 41.89
CA TYR A 623 15.77 -16.19 41.32
C TYR A 623 15.84 -15.17 40.17
N GLY A 624 15.01 -15.27 39.13
CA GLY A 624 14.80 -14.15 38.22
C GLY A 624 14.05 -13.04 38.96
N VAL A 625 12.78 -13.31 39.28
CA VAL A 625 11.91 -12.52 40.15
C VAL A 625 11.54 -13.34 41.40
N VAL A 626 11.66 -12.74 42.58
CA VAL A 626 11.23 -13.37 43.85
C VAL A 626 10.22 -12.52 44.62
N CYS A 627 9.01 -13.07 44.79
CA CYS A 627 7.89 -12.49 45.53
C CYS A 627 7.98 -12.84 47.02
N ASN A 628 8.28 -11.85 47.88
CA ASN A 628 8.35 -12.03 49.34
C ASN A 628 7.21 -11.35 50.10
N GLN A 629 6.42 -10.52 49.44
CA GLN A 629 5.25 -9.83 49.97
C GLN A 629 4.13 -10.80 50.40
N GLU A 630 3.21 -10.33 51.24
CA GLU A 630 1.98 -11.06 51.58
C GLU A 630 0.81 -10.56 50.71
N GLY A 631 0.03 -11.48 50.11
CA GLY A 631 -1.03 -11.13 49.15
C GLY A 631 -0.47 -10.62 47.83
N GLY A 632 -1.23 -9.80 47.11
CA GLY A 632 -0.69 -8.92 46.06
C GLY A 632 -1.32 -9.03 44.67
N ASP A 633 -1.17 -7.92 43.96
CA ASP A 633 -1.50 -7.67 42.55
C ASP A 633 -0.19 -7.62 41.74
N THR A 634 0.71 -8.58 41.95
CA THR A 634 1.99 -8.65 41.23
C THR A 634 1.77 -9.22 39.85
N LEU A 635 2.19 -8.48 38.84
CA LEU A 635 2.05 -8.86 37.44
C LEU A 635 3.44 -8.99 36.81
N ILE A 636 3.69 -10.15 36.21
CA ILE A 636 4.95 -10.48 35.56
C ILE A 636 4.63 -10.91 34.12
N GLU A 637 4.90 -10.06 33.14
CA GLU A 637 4.52 -10.36 31.75
C GLU A 637 5.50 -9.95 30.65
N CYS A 638 5.42 -10.63 29.50
CA CYS A 638 6.26 -10.31 28.33
C CYS A 638 7.77 -10.33 28.62
N ASN A 639 8.23 -11.05 29.65
CA ASN A 639 9.66 -11.16 29.95
C ASN A 639 10.29 -12.35 29.22
N GLU A 640 11.56 -12.19 28.87
CA GLU A 640 12.45 -13.28 28.46
C GLU A 640 13.24 -13.73 29.70
N PHE A 641 13.12 -15.01 30.07
CA PHE A 641 13.87 -15.58 31.17
C PHE A 641 14.79 -16.71 30.70
N ASN A 642 16.07 -16.67 31.09
CA ASN A 642 16.98 -17.76 30.77
C ASN A 642 18.01 -18.02 31.88
N LEU A 643 18.50 -19.24 32.04
CA LEU A 643 19.55 -19.62 32.99
C LEU A 643 19.36 -19.09 34.45
N ASN A 644 18.13 -18.90 34.89
CA ASN A 644 17.83 -18.64 36.30
C ASN A 644 17.71 -19.98 37.04
N ARG A 645 17.88 -19.97 38.37
CA ARG A 645 17.54 -21.17 39.14
C ARG A 645 16.05 -21.39 39.27
N HIS A 646 15.30 -20.37 39.64
CA HIS A 646 13.87 -20.28 39.32
C HIS A 646 13.62 -18.92 38.68
N SER A 647 12.94 -18.86 37.56
CA SER A 647 12.64 -17.58 36.90
C SER A 647 11.65 -16.75 37.72
N VAL A 648 10.59 -17.36 38.25
CA VAL A 648 9.65 -16.73 39.18
C VAL A 648 9.49 -17.59 40.43
N ALA A 649 9.73 -17.02 41.61
CA ALA A 649 9.62 -17.73 42.87
C ALA A 649 8.81 -16.97 43.91
N SER A 650 8.03 -17.68 44.72
CA SER A 650 7.36 -17.12 45.91
C SER A 650 7.75 -17.89 47.17
N ARG A 651 7.88 -17.15 48.29
CA ARG A 651 8.06 -17.76 49.62
C ARG A 651 6.80 -18.46 50.15
N GLY A 652 5.69 -18.36 49.43
CA GLY A 652 4.44 -19.03 49.76
C GLY A 652 3.39 -18.13 50.41
N TYR A 653 3.57 -16.81 50.41
CA TYR A 653 2.60 -15.85 50.96
C TYR A 653 2.05 -14.88 49.90
N ALA A 654 2.81 -14.62 48.84
CA ALA A 654 2.39 -13.75 47.74
C ALA A 654 1.37 -14.44 46.82
N GLY A 655 0.46 -13.64 46.26
CA GLY A 655 -0.23 -13.93 45.01
C GLY A 655 0.50 -13.27 43.84
N TYR A 656 0.30 -13.78 42.63
CA TYR A 656 0.87 -13.21 41.40
C TYR A 656 0.11 -13.68 40.16
N GLU A 657 0.24 -12.90 39.10
CA GLU A 657 -0.08 -13.26 37.72
C GLU A 657 1.22 -13.32 36.91
N VAL A 658 1.45 -14.44 36.24
CA VAL A 658 2.61 -14.69 35.37
C VAL A 658 2.05 -15.03 34.00
N ARG A 659 2.19 -14.12 33.02
CA ARG A 659 1.61 -14.30 31.69
C ARG A 659 2.49 -13.83 30.55
N TYR A 660 2.32 -14.39 29.35
CA TYR A 660 3.04 -13.95 28.15
C TYR A 660 4.57 -13.92 28.31
N ASN A 661 5.13 -14.69 29.24
CA ASN A 661 6.58 -14.79 29.39
C ASN A 661 7.11 -15.95 28.56
N HIS A 662 8.32 -15.77 28.04
CA HIS A 662 9.08 -16.84 27.42
C HIS A 662 10.19 -17.29 28.39
N PHE A 663 10.19 -18.59 28.69
CA PHE A 663 11.24 -19.22 29.48
C PHE A 663 12.14 -20.00 28.51
N GLY A 664 13.32 -19.45 28.24
CA GLY A 664 14.32 -19.94 27.30
C GLY A 664 14.98 -21.26 27.71
N GLU A 665 15.79 -21.81 26.81
CA GLU A 665 16.26 -23.21 26.82
C GLU A 665 17.00 -23.66 28.08
N ASP A 666 17.77 -22.77 28.71
CA ASP A 666 18.60 -23.12 29.86
C ASP A 666 17.84 -22.90 31.17
N ALA A 667 17.70 -23.97 31.95
CA ALA A 667 17.14 -23.87 33.29
C ALA A 667 17.92 -24.72 34.29
N ILE A 668 18.20 -24.18 35.47
CA ILE A 668 18.82 -24.97 36.54
C ILE A 668 17.78 -25.82 37.26
N ALA A 669 16.55 -25.31 37.43
CA ALA A 669 15.42 -26.01 38.06
C ALA A 669 14.09 -25.46 37.50
N TYR A 670 12.96 -25.86 38.09
CA TYR A 670 11.62 -25.42 37.66
C TYR A 670 11.55 -23.89 37.52
N GLN A 671 10.88 -23.39 36.49
CA GLN A 671 10.88 -21.97 36.14
C GLN A 671 9.96 -21.16 37.06
N VAL A 672 8.74 -21.64 37.33
CA VAL A 672 7.76 -20.94 38.18
C VAL A 672 7.44 -21.79 39.40
N GLY A 673 7.48 -21.22 40.59
CA GLY A 673 7.05 -21.99 41.76
C GLY A 673 6.80 -21.22 43.05
N THR A 674 5.94 -21.81 43.86
CA THR A 674 5.49 -21.24 45.13
C THR A 674 5.82 -22.18 46.28
N HIS A 675 6.55 -21.68 47.27
CA HIS A 675 6.85 -22.43 48.48
C HIS A 675 5.62 -22.61 49.38
N ARG A 676 5.75 -23.41 50.44
CA ARG A 676 4.72 -23.48 51.49
C ARG A 676 4.70 -22.17 52.28
N PRO A 677 3.52 -21.62 52.64
CA PRO A 677 2.23 -22.31 52.72
C PRO A 677 1.47 -22.52 51.40
N GLY A 678 1.60 -21.65 50.40
CA GLY A 678 1.02 -21.89 49.06
C GLY A 678 0.62 -20.65 48.26
N GLY A 679 0.77 -19.46 48.83
CA GLY A 679 0.34 -18.19 48.22
C GLY A 679 -1.15 -17.94 48.41
N THR A 680 -1.63 -16.81 47.90
CA THR A 680 -3.06 -16.48 47.87
C THR A 680 -3.72 -17.00 46.59
N THR A 681 -3.79 -16.16 45.56
CA THR A 681 -4.26 -16.48 44.21
C THR A 681 -3.04 -16.47 43.29
N LEU A 682 -2.88 -17.51 42.48
CA LEU A 682 -1.80 -17.65 41.52
C LEU A 682 -2.42 -17.81 40.13
N GLU A 683 -2.04 -16.95 39.19
CA GLU A 683 -2.46 -17.03 37.80
C GLU A 683 -1.20 -17.25 36.95
N ILE A 684 -1.17 -18.34 36.18
CA ILE A 684 -0.02 -18.71 35.36
C ILE A 684 -0.55 -19.10 33.99
N HIS A 685 -0.49 -18.19 33.00
CA HIS A 685 -1.13 -18.46 31.72
C HIS A 685 -0.48 -17.81 30.50
N HIS A 686 -0.71 -18.37 29.31
CA HIS A 686 -0.14 -17.84 28.06
C HIS A 686 1.39 -17.68 28.11
N ASN A 687 2.10 -18.50 28.87
CA ASN A 687 3.57 -18.51 28.86
C ASN A 687 4.08 -19.66 27.99
N THR A 688 5.27 -19.50 27.42
CA THR A 688 5.99 -20.58 26.73
C THR A 688 7.15 -21.06 27.58
N PHE A 689 7.14 -22.35 27.91
CA PHE A 689 8.15 -23.03 28.72
C PHE A 689 8.97 -24.00 27.85
N VAL A 690 10.14 -23.56 27.40
CA VAL A 690 11.03 -24.32 26.50
C VAL A 690 11.85 -25.42 27.18
N PRO A 691 12.39 -25.26 28.41
CA PRO A 691 13.30 -26.23 29.02
C PRO A 691 12.73 -27.64 29.15
N THR A 692 13.37 -28.62 28.55
CA THR A 692 13.04 -30.03 28.84
C THR A 692 13.97 -30.61 29.90
N LEU A 693 15.21 -30.14 29.96
CA LEU A 693 16.24 -30.57 30.90
C LEU A 693 16.48 -29.51 31.98
N HIS A 694 16.57 -29.92 33.25
CA HIS A 694 17.15 -29.06 34.29
C HIS A 694 18.62 -29.41 34.55
N LEU A 695 19.48 -28.40 34.49
CA LEU A 695 20.93 -28.55 34.58
C LEU A 695 21.43 -29.04 35.95
N ASN A 696 20.66 -28.87 37.04
CA ASN A 696 21.09 -29.33 38.37
C ASN A 696 20.87 -30.84 38.64
N SER A 697 19.85 -31.43 38.00
CA SER A 697 19.40 -32.80 38.23
C SER A 697 19.88 -33.73 37.12
N GLY A 698 19.99 -33.21 35.90
CA GLY A 698 20.21 -34.00 34.70
C GLY A 698 18.99 -34.80 34.25
N GLU A 699 17.79 -34.52 34.77
CA GLU A 699 16.53 -35.18 34.41
C GLU A 699 15.88 -34.52 33.18
N ASP A 700 15.34 -35.34 32.27
CA ASP A 700 14.69 -34.92 31.02
C ASP A 700 13.51 -35.88 30.69
N PRO A 701 12.26 -35.38 30.63
CA PRO A 701 11.86 -34.01 30.93
C PRO A 701 11.82 -33.72 32.45
N GLU A 702 11.79 -32.46 32.88
CA GLU A 702 11.51 -32.08 34.29
C GLU A 702 10.38 -31.03 34.41
N SER A 703 9.84 -30.84 35.63
CA SER A 703 8.67 -30.01 35.92
C SER A 703 8.93 -28.52 35.75
N HIS A 704 8.02 -27.79 35.11
CA HIS A 704 8.14 -26.35 34.91
C HIS A 704 7.50 -25.52 36.03
N VAL A 705 6.34 -25.98 36.51
CA VAL A 705 5.58 -25.31 37.57
C VAL A 705 5.56 -26.18 38.82
N SER A 706 6.03 -25.63 39.95
CA SER A 706 6.03 -26.32 41.24
C SER A 706 5.29 -25.54 42.32
N ILE A 707 4.03 -25.92 42.57
CA ILE A 707 3.23 -25.37 43.67
C ILE A 707 3.41 -26.25 44.91
N ARG A 708 4.37 -25.89 45.77
CA ARG A 708 4.78 -26.74 46.90
C ARG A 708 3.82 -26.66 48.08
N GLY A 709 2.98 -25.64 48.12
CA GLY A 709 1.93 -25.44 49.11
C GLY A 709 0.53 -25.69 48.59
N VAL A 710 -0.46 -25.26 49.37
CA VAL A 710 -1.87 -25.20 48.95
C VAL A 710 -2.23 -23.71 48.91
N PRO A 711 -2.51 -23.13 47.72
CA PRO A 711 -2.97 -21.75 47.60
C PRO A 711 -4.19 -21.50 48.49
N ASP A 712 -4.29 -20.32 49.11
CA ASP A 712 -5.41 -19.99 49.98
C ASP A 712 -6.74 -19.92 49.20
N ASP A 713 -6.69 -19.45 47.94
CA ASP A 713 -7.84 -19.38 47.03
C ASP A 713 -7.71 -20.37 45.86
N ALA A 714 -6.89 -20.06 44.86
CA ALA A 714 -6.66 -20.91 43.69
C ALA A 714 -5.29 -20.70 43.05
N ALA A 715 -4.80 -21.72 42.37
CA ALA A 715 -3.82 -21.60 41.29
C ALA A 715 -4.52 -21.94 39.97
N ASP A 716 -4.78 -20.97 39.09
CA ASP A 716 -5.31 -21.19 37.74
C ASP A 716 -4.15 -21.21 36.73
N ILE A 717 -3.97 -22.35 36.07
CA ILE A 717 -2.85 -22.59 35.16
C ILE A 717 -3.37 -22.97 33.78
N HIS A 718 -3.38 -22.05 32.81
CA HIS A 718 -4.01 -22.29 31.51
C HIS A 718 -3.32 -21.66 30.32
N HIS A 719 -3.61 -22.12 29.10
CA HIS A 719 -3.07 -21.57 27.85
C HIS A 719 -1.54 -21.46 27.78
N ASN A 720 -0.81 -22.16 28.65
CA ASN A 720 0.64 -22.21 28.55
C ASN A 720 1.06 -23.27 27.53
N TRP A 721 2.19 -23.05 26.89
CA TRP A 721 2.88 -24.05 26.10
C TRP A 721 4.04 -24.64 26.89
N PHE A 722 3.90 -25.90 27.32
CA PHE A 722 4.99 -26.66 27.95
C PHE A 722 5.63 -27.58 26.93
N HIS A 723 6.94 -27.42 26.69
CA HIS A 723 7.68 -28.39 25.86
C HIS A 723 7.77 -29.77 26.52
N ASN A 724 7.65 -29.84 27.85
CA ASN A 724 7.48 -31.09 28.58
C ASN A 724 6.13 -31.77 28.23
N PRO A 725 6.14 -32.99 27.66
CA PRO A 725 4.93 -33.71 27.26
C PRO A 725 4.17 -34.38 28.43
N GLU A 726 4.79 -34.49 29.61
CA GLU A 726 4.21 -35.18 30.77
C GLU A 726 3.10 -34.34 31.42
N ARG A 727 1.90 -34.92 31.50
CA ARG A 727 0.69 -34.23 31.96
C ARG A 727 0.71 -33.96 33.48
N PRO A 728 0.04 -32.90 33.97
CA PRO A 728 0.04 -32.52 35.39
C PRO A 728 -0.32 -33.65 36.36
N ALA A 729 0.42 -33.77 37.47
CA ALA A 729 0.10 -34.70 38.55
C ALA A 729 0.40 -34.13 39.96
N PRO A 730 -0.40 -34.51 40.99
CA PRO A 730 -0.05 -34.21 42.38
C PRO A 730 1.16 -35.05 42.82
N GLY A 731 1.87 -34.56 43.84
CA GLY A 731 3.09 -35.20 44.32
C GLY A 731 4.34 -34.67 43.61
N ARG A 732 5.47 -35.35 43.84
CA ARG A 732 6.75 -35.03 43.20
C ARG A 732 6.91 -35.89 41.96
N GLY A 733 7.40 -35.29 40.88
CA GLY A 733 7.74 -36.00 39.66
C GLY A 733 8.24 -35.04 38.59
N THR A 734 8.23 -35.53 37.36
CA THR A 734 8.75 -34.86 36.16
C THR A 734 7.63 -34.28 35.31
N GLU A 735 6.39 -34.31 35.78
CA GLU A 735 5.23 -33.73 35.11
C GLU A 735 5.37 -32.21 34.96
N SER A 736 4.83 -31.64 33.89
CA SER A 736 4.99 -30.21 33.59
C SER A 736 4.52 -29.29 34.73
N ILE A 737 3.47 -29.70 35.45
CA ILE A 737 2.91 -29.05 36.63
C ILE A 737 2.83 -30.08 37.75
N ILE A 738 3.44 -29.76 38.89
CA ILE A 738 3.42 -30.61 40.09
C ILE A 738 2.93 -29.88 41.33
N GLN A 739 2.28 -30.62 42.23
CA GLN A 739 1.96 -30.18 43.59
C GLN A 739 2.61 -31.13 44.64
N PRO A 740 3.91 -30.96 44.97
CA PRO A 740 4.75 -31.93 45.70
C PRO A 740 4.27 -32.51 47.02
N HIS A 741 3.33 -31.86 47.70
CA HIS A 741 3.02 -32.11 49.11
C HIS A 741 1.55 -32.46 49.36
N VAL A 742 0.82 -32.82 48.31
CA VAL A 742 -0.57 -33.31 48.37
C VAL A 742 -0.71 -34.64 47.64
N GLU A 743 -1.75 -35.40 47.97
CA GLU A 743 -2.10 -36.66 47.27
C GLU A 743 -3.02 -36.43 46.07
N GLU A 744 -3.77 -35.32 46.08
CA GLU A 744 -4.68 -34.87 45.03
C GLU A 744 -4.52 -33.35 44.88
N PHE A 745 -4.65 -32.82 43.66
CA PHE A 745 -4.61 -31.37 43.45
C PHE A 745 -5.60 -30.66 44.37
N THR A 746 -5.12 -29.66 45.10
CA THR A 746 -5.90 -28.91 46.08
C THR A 746 -5.72 -27.43 45.80
N ASN A 747 -6.83 -26.73 45.54
CA ASN A 747 -6.86 -25.32 45.11
C ASN A 747 -5.94 -25.05 43.90
N LEU A 748 -5.92 -25.98 42.96
CA LEU A 748 -5.15 -25.88 41.72
C LEU A 748 -6.02 -26.40 40.58
N ASP A 749 -6.29 -25.55 39.59
CA ASP A 749 -6.96 -25.88 38.35
C ASP A 749 -5.98 -25.75 37.18
N TYR A 750 -6.16 -26.58 36.15
CA TYR A 750 -5.38 -26.48 34.93
C TYR A 750 -6.23 -26.86 33.72
N ARG A 751 -6.16 -26.05 32.67
CA ARG A 751 -6.98 -26.21 31.45
C ARG A 751 -6.29 -25.62 30.24
N ASN A 752 -6.64 -26.07 29.04
CA ASN A 752 -6.18 -25.50 27.76
C ASN A 752 -4.66 -25.26 27.61
N ASN A 753 -3.82 -25.97 28.36
CA ASN A 753 -2.37 -25.94 28.14
C ASN A 753 -1.97 -26.89 27.01
N HIS A 754 -0.94 -26.54 26.27
CA HIS A 754 -0.27 -27.41 25.31
C HIS A 754 0.92 -28.13 25.97
N TYR A 755 1.13 -29.40 25.60
CA TYR A 755 2.19 -30.24 26.16
C TYR A 755 2.91 -30.97 25.04
N GLY A 756 4.23 -30.79 24.98
CA GLY A 756 5.09 -31.25 23.90
C GLY A 756 5.65 -30.08 23.09
N THR A 757 6.65 -30.37 22.27
CA THR A 757 7.38 -29.39 21.45
C THR A 757 6.71 -29.08 20.11
N ASP A 758 5.63 -29.77 19.78
CA ASP A 758 4.88 -29.49 18.57
C ASP A 758 4.15 -28.15 18.74
N GLU A 759 4.16 -27.31 17.72
CA GLU A 759 3.51 -26.00 17.77
C GLU A 759 2.00 -26.16 18.05
N PRO A 760 1.42 -25.39 18.98
CA PRO A 760 -0.02 -25.43 19.25
C PRO A 760 -0.81 -25.00 18.01
N THR A 761 -1.94 -25.65 17.78
CA THR A 761 -2.84 -25.30 16.67
C THR A 761 -3.77 -24.13 16.99
N ASP A 762 -3.82 -23.74 18.25
CA ASP A 762 -4.62 -22.64 18.79
C ASP A 762 -3.62 -21.50 19.05
N ASP A 763 -3.85 -20.35 18.43
CA ASP A 763 -3.01 -19.15 18.52
C ASP A 763 -3.14 -18.46 19.88
N ASP A 764 -4.16 -18.80 20.67
CA ASP A 764 -4.34 -18.37 22.06
C ASP A 764 -3.51 -19.21 23.06
N ILE A 765 -2.47 -19.94 22.62
CA ILE A 765 -1.62 -20.76 23.50
C ILE A 765 -0.15 -20.37 23.38
N GLY A 766 0.46 -20.12 24.54
CA GLY A 766 1.85 -19.74 24.67
C GLY A 766 2.02 -18.22 24.72
N CYS A 767 3.28 -17.83 24.81
CA CYS A 767 3.72 -16.46 24.65
C CYS A 767 3.44 -15.98 23.20
N PRO A 768 3.09 -14.70 22.99
CA PRO A 768 2.90 -14.10 21.66
C PRO A 768 4.13 -14.22 20.75
#